data_AF-A0A066XHV7-F1
#
_entry.id   AF-A0A066XHV7-F1
#
_cell.length_a   1.000
_cell.length_b   1.000
_cell.length_c   1.000
_cell.angle_alpha   90.00
_cell.angle_beta   90.00
_cell.angle_gamma   90.00
#
_symmetry.space_group_name_H-M   'P 1'
#
loop_
_entity.id
_entity.type
_entity.pdbx_description
1 polymer ?
#
loop_
_entity_poly.entity_id
_entity_poly.type
_entity_poly.pdbx_seq_one_letter_code
_entity_poly.pdbx_strand_id
1 'polypeptide(L)'
;MIKAGIPKGGIPGLDFAGIVISKGANISPDVRLGDRVCGVAFGYNNNDGSTGAFAEYVVAEEHVLFHIPSGISFQEAATFPCGLLTGGMVLFNTMNLKAAHPNGGQYVLIYGGSTASGIFMIQLLRHYGFIPVVTCSPHNYTLVKTAGAEAAFDYKSPTCASDIREFTRDQLAYATDCIITADSMKICYEALGKAGGRYVALDKFPIASHSRRSVRPSWIIAMTAFGSALDWAAPYQFEPSPADRDFAGTWTREAAELVGDGAVKPLRYRVIGETLDGIERGLEELRSGRVSGTKLRLQTAAIIQKASQEESFIRDSQANQQTRQVSTCSATLSIMSSSRVLVIGCGIAGPAIACLLKQKGYEPIIFERSEAPGDVGASVMICPNGLKVLNLIGPIADRLLHNGPPLLELCDCKASGDILGRSDVPAEFAKRYGQPAVGIKRTIITSWLRDLAIESGVEVREGWKLEQIQETEDSVIAFFEGGKSETGSFLVGADGLKAATRRLLLARGGIEDVKPSFTGLTQVSGISPTPEAFRNSPAARNWYGELSHVICYPIAHSRTSWALTLPGNDEEEAAWGLFSDEKRAAEKEKMTGILQAKGWDPVVLGMVNSAERLIKYGIYDRPELQPEQWYSGRCVMVGDAVHPTSVHLGQGANQACEDCYYLTKEIPKFDASKGLSTSTLTEAFKAYATRQQPHTSLLVKGARAVGSARVSAPESCAQRDLAVTRSMADRAGLQAKFDFTYSRPF
;
A
#
# COMPACT_ATOMS: atom_id res chain seq x y z
N MET A 1 -3.23 -8.84 10.83
CA MET A 1 -3.54 -7.45 10.44
C MET A 1 -2.22 -6.71 10.40
N ILE A 2 -1.68 -6.45 9.21
CA ILE A 2 -0.51 -5.60 9.03
C ILE A 2 -1.05 -4.37 8.31
N LYS A 3 -1.07 -3.22 9.00
CA LYS A 3 -1.44 -1.92 8.42
C LYS A 3 -0.24 -1.36 7.65
N ALA A 4 -0.51 -0.56 6.62
CA ALA A 4 0.51 0.20 5.91
C ALA A 4 1.37 1.01 6.91
N GLY A 5 2.69 0.89 6.83
CA GLY A 5 3.64 1.59 7.71
C GLY A 5 4.49 0.69 8.63
N ILE A 6 4.24 -0.62 8.64
CA ILE A 6 5.05 -1.60 9.39
C ILE A 6 6.25 -2.05 8.53
N PRO A 7 7.51 -1.89 9.00
CA PRO A 7 8.72 -2.21 8.23
C PRO A 7 9.09 -3.69 8.15
N LYS A 8 9.93 -4.04 7.15
CA LYS A 8 10.47 -5.40 6.93
C LYS A 8 11.86 -5.54 7.54
N GLY A 9 12.07 -6.61 8.33
CA GLY A 9 13.36 -6.97 8.95
C GLY A 9 13.30 -7.08 10.48
N GLY A 10 12.30 -6.46 11.11
CA GLY A 10 12.06 -6.60 12.55
C GLY A 10 11.31 -7.87 12.89
N ILE A 11 11.66 -8.49 14.03
CA ILE A 11 10.89 -9.62 14.58
C ILE A 11 9.46 -9.12 14.89
N PRO A 12 8.41 -9.78 14.39
CA PRO A 12 7.02 -9.41 14.66
C PRO A 12 6.59 -9.79 16.09
N GLY A 13 5.41 -9.29 16.49
CA GLY A 13 4.79 -9.65 17.77
C GLY A 13 5.15 -8.70 18.91
N LEU A 14 4.18 -8.49 19.80
CA LEU A 14 4.26 -7.53 20.91
C LEU A 14 4.30 -8.22 22.27
N ASP A 15 3.35 -9.11 22.56
CA ASP A 15 3.24 -9.72 23.89
C ASP A 15 4.12 -10.95 24.05
N PHE A 16 4.98 -10.97 25.07
CA PHE A 16 5.75 -12.15 25.47
C PHE A 16 5.59 -12.47 26.96
N ALA A 17 5.85 -13.72 27.34
CA ALA A 17 6.05 -14.16 28.72
C ALA A 17 7.12 -15.26 28.73
N GLY A 18 8.04 -15.20 29.68
CA GLY A 18 9.19 -16.10 29.75
C GLY A 18 10.01 -15.94 31.02
N ILE A 19 11.21 -16.49 31.01
CA ILE A 19 12.16 -16.46 32.13
C ILE A 19 13.32 -15.54 31.76
N VAL A 20 13.77 -14.71 32.71
CA VAL A 20 14.96 -13.87 32.52
C VAL A 20 16.20 -14.76 32.53
N ILE A 21 16.89 -14.87 31.39
CA ILE A 21 18.13 -15.65 31.25
C ILE A 21 19.39 -14.80 31.15
N SER A 22 19.23 -13.49 30.87
CA SER A 22 20.31 -12.52 30.76
C SER A 22 19.76 -11.11 31.03
N LYS A 23 20.60 -10.21 31.55
CA LYS A 23 20.25 -8.80 31.75
C LYS A 23 21.42 -7.87 31.45
N GLY A 24 21.12 -6.67 30.99
CA GLY A 24 22.12 -5.62 30.78
C GLY A 24 22.69 -5.09 32.10
N ALA A 25 23.89 -4.49 32.04
CA ALA A 25 24.58 -3.97 33.24
C ALA A 25 23.80 -2.87 33.98
N ASN A 26 22.94 -2.13 33.27
CA ASN A 26 22.20 -0.97 33.79
C ASN A 26 20.74 -1.28 34.19
N ILE A 27 20.36 -2.57 34.27
CA ILE A 27 19.01 -3.00 34.68
C ILE A 27 18.91 -3.08 36.21
N SER A 28 17.75 -2.71 36.78
CA SER A 28 17.50 -2.73 38.23
C SER A 28 17.95 -4.05 38.89
N PRO A 29 18.44 -4.01 40.14
CA PRO A 29 18.65 -5.21 40.94
C PRO A 29 17.36 -6.02 41.20
N ASP A 30 16.18 -5.42 41.01
CA ASP A 30 14.89 -6.08 41.21
C ASP A 30 14.56 -7.10 40.09
N VAL A 31 15.20 -6.98 38.92
CA VAL A 31 15.11 -7.98 37.85
C VAL A 31 16.28 -8.95 37.97
N ARG A 32 15.98 -10.22 38.26
CA ARG A 32 16.94 -11.28 38.54
C ARG A 32 16.87 -12.38 37.48
N LEU A 33 18.00 -13.05 37.27
CA LEU A 33 18.04 -14.27 36.46
C LEU A 33 17.12 -15.33 37.09
N GLY A 34 16.28 -15.97 36.28
CA GLY A 34 15.26 -16.91 36.74
C GLY A 34 13.89 -16.29 37.01
N ASP A 35 13.77 -14.96 37.01
CA ASP A 35 12.46 -14.31 37.21
C ASP A 35 11.48 -14.67 36.09
N ARG A 36 10.23 -14.93 36.48
CA ARG A 36 9.12 -15.12 35.55
C ARG A 36 8.56 -13.75 35.19
N VAL A 37 8.68 -13.36 33.93
CA VAL A 37 8.29 -12.03 33.46
C VAL A 37 7.39 -12.10 32.23
N CYS A 38 6.55 -11.09 32.05
CA CYS A 38 5.89 -10.78 30.78
C CYS A 38 6.10 -9.31 30.44
N GLY A 39 5.84 -8.94 29.19
CA GLY A 39 6.06 -7.56 28.76
C GLY A 39 5.64 -7.29 27.33
N VAL A 40 5.84 -6.05 26.92
CA VAL A 40 5.65 -5.59 25.55
C VAL A 40 7.01 -5.48 24.89
N ALA A 41 7.21 -6.20 23.79
CA ALA A 41 8.33 -6.04 22.89
C ALA A 41 7.95 -5.00 21.82
N PHE A 42 8.92 -4.20 21.38
CA PHE A 42 8.71 -3.27 20.27
C PHE A 42 8.76 -4.03 18.93
N GLY A 43 7.72 -4.81 18.67
CA GLY A 43 7.56 -5.50 17.40
C GLY A 43 7.53 -4.50 16.24
N TYR A 44 8.21 -4.85 15.14
CA TYR A 44 8.34 -3.99 13.96
C TYR A 44 9.06 -2.66 14.20
N ASN A 45 10.02 -2.63 15.12
CA ASN A 45 10.87 -1.47 15.34
C ASN A 45 11.83 -1.24 14.15
N ASN A 46 11.75 -0.06 13.54
CA ASN A 46 12.61 0.36 12.42
C ASN A 46 14.05 0.62 12.82
N ASN A 47 14.26 1.00 14.08
CA ASN A 47 15.56 1.40 14.61
C ASN A 47 16.33 0.21 15.20
N ASP A 48 15.62 -0.87 15.57
CA ASP A 48 16.21 -2.09 16.12
C ASP A 48 15.39 -3.34 15.78
N GLY A 49 15.82 -4.07 14.75
CA GLY A 49 15.14 -5.27 14.25
C GLY A 49 15.11 -6.45 15.22
N SER A 50 15.81 -6.39 16.36
CA SER A 50 15.89 -7.49 17.34
C SER A 50 14.75 -7.52 18.37
N THR A 51 13.89 -6.50 18.41
CA THR A 51 13.01 -6.21 19.56
C THR A 51 11.57 -6.76 19.48
N GLY A 52 11.36 -7.93 18.84
CA GLY A 52 10.03 -8.53 18.66
C GLY A 52 9.73 -9.76 19.52
N ALA A 53 8.44 -10.02 19.76
CA ALA A 53 8.00 -11.11 20.65
C ALA A 53 7.84 -12.49 19.99
N PHE A 54 7.75 -12.58 18.66
CA PHE A 54 7.66 -13.87 17.94
C PHE A 54 9.05 -14.47 17.73
N ALA A 55 9.74 -14.74 18.85
CA ALA A 55 11.07 -15.32 18.91
C ALA A 55 11.18 -16.27 20.11
N GLU A 56 12.20 -17.11 20.11
CA GLU A 56 12.54 -17.96 21.26
C GLU A 56 13.21 -17.17 22.39
N TYR A 57 13.92 -16.09 22.04
CA TYR A 57 14.53 -15.14 22.96
C TYR A 57 14.05 -13.74 22.61
N VAL A 58 13.57 -13.00 23.61
CA VAL A 58 12.99 -11.66 23.44
C VAL A 58 13.85 -10.64 24.19
N VAL A 59 14.31 -9.62 23.48
CA VAL A 59 14.92 -8.44 24.09
C VAL A 59 13.80 -7.50 24.53
N ALA A 60 13.81 -7.12 25.81
CA ALA A 60 12.77 -6.29 26.42
C ALA A 60 13.37 -5.18 27.26
N GLU A 61 12.67 -4.04 27.30
CA GLU A 61 13.04 -2.91 28.13
C GLU A 61 12.37 -2.99 29.51
N GLU A 62 13.13 -2.65 30.56
CA GLU A 62 12.71 -2.76 31.96
C GLU A 62 11.41 -2.04 32.30
N HIS A 63 11.16 -0.85 31.73
CA HIS A 63 9.99 -0.05 32.12
C HIS A 63 8.67 -0.61 31.60
N VAL A 64 8.71 -1.56 30.66
CA VAL A 64 7.52 -2.28 30.15
C VAL A 64 7.55 -3.78 30.51
N LEU A 65 8.39 -4.15 31.49
CA LEU A 65 8.45 -5.48 32.08
C LEU A 65 7.57 -5.59 33.31
N PHE A 66 6.97 -6.77 33.45
CA PHE A 66 6.00 -7.13 34.48
C PHE A 66 6.45 -8.46 35.10
N HIS A 67 6.64 -8.52 36.41
CA HIS A 67 6.88 -9.79 37.11
C HIS A 67 5.58 -10.57 37.23
N ILE A 68 5.56 -11.83 36.80
CA ILE A 68 4.36 -12.67 36.79
C ILE A 68 4.03 -13.11 38.23
N PRO A 69 2.87 -12.71 38.80
CA PRO A 69 2.45 -13.14 40.13
C PRO A 69 2.41 -14.67 40.30
N SER A 70 2.63 -15.13 41.52
CA SER A 70 2.44 -16.52 41.89
C SER A 70 0.99 -16.93 41.66
N GLY A 71 0.76 -17.95 40.82
CA GLY A 71 -0.58 -18.44 40.47
C GLY A 71 -1.04 -18.10 39.05
N ILE A 72 -0.36 -17.18 38.35
CA ILE A 72 -0.63 -16.87 36.94
C ILE A 72 0.31 -17.69 36.06
N SER A 73 -0.24 -18.44 35.09
CA SER A 73 0.53 -19.20 34.10
C SER A 73 1.21 -18.28 33.08
N PHE A 74 2.23 -18.76 32.36
CA PHE A 74 2.84 -17.98 31.27
C PHE A 74 1.84 -17.64 30.15
N GLN A 75 0.89 -18.55 29.91
CA GLN A 75 -0.14 -18.40 28.89
C GLN A 75 -1.10 -17.26 29.24
N GLU A 76 -1.56 -17.20 30.50
CA GLU A 76 -2.37 -16.10 31.03
C GLU A 76 -1.56 -14.81 31.07
N ALA A 77 -0.32 -14.87 31.56
CA ALA A 77 0.54 -13.71 31.76
C ALA A 77 0.74 -12.90 30.48
N ALA A 78 0.95 -13.56 29.33
CA ALA A 78 1.13 -12.83 28.07
C ALA A 78 -0.18 -12.50 27.33
N THR A 79 -1.32 -12.62 28.02
CA THR A 79 -2.54 -11.92 27.59
C THR A 79 -2.53 -10.45 27.98
N PHE A 80 -1.82 -10.08 29.06
CA PHE A 80 -1.84 -8.76 29.68
C PHE A 80 -1.11 -7.62 28.94
N PRO A 81 0.17 -7.74 28.54
CA PRO A 81 1.06 -6.58 28.46
C PRO A 81 0.59 -5.45 27.54
N CYS A 82 0.45 -5.72 26.24
CA CYS A 82 0.12 -4.70 25.25
C CYS A 82 -1.29 -4.16 25.44
N GLY A 83 -2.23 -5.02 25.85
CA GLY A 83 -3.62 -4.64 26.09
C GLY A 83 -3.77 -3.70 27.30
N LEU A 84 -3.07 -4.00 28.40
CA LEU A 84 -3.06 -3.15 29.59
C LEU A 84 -2.29 -1.85 29.36
N LEU A 85 -1.14 -1.90 28.69
CA LEU A 85 -0.39 -0.70 28.32
C LEU A 85 -1.25 0.25 27.47
N THR A 86 -1.87 -0.29 26.41
CA THR A 86 -2.77 0.47 25.54
C THR A 86 -3.93 1.06 26.32
N GLY A 87 -4.58 0.26 27.18
CA GLY A 87 -5.71 0.71 27.99
C GLY A 87 -5.34 1.86 28.92
N GLY A 88 -4.22 1.76 29.64
CA GLY A 88 -3.73 2.84 30.51
C GLY A 88 -3.39 4.11 29.75
N MET A 89 -2.70 3.99 28.61
CA MET A 89 -2.38 5.15 27.77
C MET A 89 -3.65 5.84 27.24
N VAL A 90 -4.64 5.09 26.78
CA VAL A 90 -5.91 5.70 26.35
C VAL A 90 -6.60 6.41 27.50
N LEU A 91 -6.84 5.71 28.61
CA LEU A 91 -7.69 6.19 29.69
C LEU A 91 -7.01 7.29 30.50
N PHE A 92 -5.76 7.10 30.91
CA PHE A 92 -5.10 7.95 31.90
C PHE A 92 -4.10 8.93 31.29
N ASN A 93 -3.47 8.62 30.16
CA ASN A 93 -2.56 9.56 29.47
C ASN A 93 -3.34 10.47 28.49
N THR A 94 -3.99 9.89 27.48
CA THR A 94 -4.64 10.66 26.40
C THR A 94 -5.99 11.24 26.78
N MET A 95 -6.88 10.44 27.39
CA MET A 95 -8.16 10.93 27.89
C MET A 95 -8.02 11.73 29.19
N ASN A 96 -6.93 11.52 29.93
CA ASN A 96 -6.65 12.14 31.23
C ASN A 96 -7.80 11.92 32.23
N LEU A 97 -8.34 10.69 32.25
CA LEU A 97 -9.31 10.29 33.26
C LEU A 97 -8.63 10.20 34.62
N LYS A 98 -9.33 10.63 35.66
CA LYS A 98 -8.90 10.51 37.05
C LYS A 98 -9.91 9.67 37.80
N ALA A 99 -9.47 8.90 38.79
CA ALA A 99 -10.35 8.03 39.58
C ALA A 99 -11.66 8.74 39.95
N ALA A 100 -12.79 8.15 39.55
CA ALA A 100 -14.10 8.71 39.78
C ALA A 100 -14.61 8.34 41.18
N HIS A 101 -15.41 9.22 41.79
CA HIS A 101 -16.02 8.93 43.08
C HIS A 101 -16.98 7.73 42.98
N PRO A 102 -17.04 6.85 44.00
CA PRO A 102 -17.84 5.62 43.97
C PRO A 102 -19.34 5.80 43.67
N ASN A 103 -19.89 7.01 43.89
CA ASN A 103 -21.34 7.28 43.85
C ASN A 103 -21.78 8.22 42.72
N GLY A 104 -20.98 8.41 41.67
CA GLY A 104 -21.33 9.32 40.56
C GLY A 104 -20.56 9.06 39.26
N GLY A 105 -20.23 7.80 38.98
CA GLY A 105 -19.33 7.41 37.90
C GLY A 105 -19.74 7.98 36.53
N GLN A 106 -18.76 8.46 35.78
CA GLN A 106 -18.96 8.99 34.44
C GLN A 106 -19.03 7.85 33.42
N TYR A 107 -19.95 7.95 32.46
CA TYR A 107 -20.04 6.98 31.37
C TYR A 107 -18.84 7.11 30.42
N VAL A 108 -18.27 5.96 30.05
CA VAL A 108 -17.22 5.85 29.02
C VAL A 108 -17.61 4.75 28.06
N LEU A 109 -17.68 5.08 26.77
CA LEU A 109 -18.02 4.13 25.71
C LEU A 109 -16.76 3.43 25.22
N ILE A 110 -16.75 2.10 25.22
CA ILE A 110 -15.75 1.28 24.55
C ILE A 110 -16.39 0.61 23.33
N TYR A 111 -16.14 1.17 22.15
CA TYR A 111 -16.56 0.56 20.89
C TYR A 111 -15.64 -0.62 20.56
N GLY A 112 -16.22 -1.81 20.41
CA GLY A 112 -15.45 -3.07 20.31
C GLY A 112 -15.04 -3.64 21.67
N GLY A 113 -15.96 -3.67 22.64
CA GLY A 113 -15.70 -4.11 24.02
C GLY A 113 -15.21 -5.54 24.17
N SER A 114 -15.48 -6.43 23.21
CA SER A 114 -15.01 -7.82 23.22
C SER A 114 -13.61 -8.02 22.60
N THR A 115 -12.91 -6.94 22.25
CA THR A 115 -11.51 -6.99 21.81
C THR A 115 -10.57 -7.13 23.00
N ALA A 116 -9.30 -7.48 22.76
CA ALA A 116 -8.30 -7.61 23.83
C ALA A 116 -8.15 -6.31 24.64
N SER A 117 -7.92 -5.17 23.96
CA SER A 117 -7.84 -3.86 24.62
C SER A 117 -9.17 -3.44 25.24
N GLY A 118 -10.30 -3.76 24.60
CA GLY A 118 -11.63 -3.46 25.12
C GLY A 118 -11.90 -4.11 26.47
N ILE A 119 -11.62 -5.41 26.62
CA ILE A 119 -11.84 -6.15 27.87
C ILE A 119 -10.99 -5.58 29.02
N PHE A 120 -9.74 -5.20 28.77
CA PHE A 120 -8.92 -4.56 29.79
C PHE A 120 -9.45 -3.17 30.16
N MET A 121 -9.79 -2.33 29.18
CA MET A 121 -10.36 -1.01 29.47
C MET A 121 -11.66 -1.08 30.27
N ILE A 122 -12.51 -2.09 30.05
CA ILE A 122 -13.73 -2.30 30.84
C ILE A 122 -13.37 -2.58 32.32
N GLN A 123 -12.42 -3.50 32.56
CA GLN A 123 -11.98 -3.84 33.91
C GLN A 123 -11.36 -2.64 34.63
N LEU A 124 -10.49 -1.90 33.93
CA LEU A 124 -9.86 -0.68 34.45
C LEU A 124 -10.90 0.38 34.78
N LEU A 125 -11.79 0.72 33.85
CA LEU A 125 -12.84 1.70 34.08
C LEU A 125 -13.69 1.33 35.30
N ARG A 126 -14.10 0.07 35.43
CA ARG A 126 -14.88 -0.39 36.58
C ARG A 126 -14.09 -0.28 37.89
N HIS A 127 -12.80 -0.63 37.87
CA HIS A 127 -11.91 -0.52 39.03
C HIS A 127 -11.75 0.94 39.49
N TYR A 128 -11.57 1.87 38.56
CA TYR A 128 -11.40 3.30 38.84
C TYR A 128 -12.73 4.08 39.00
N GLY A 129 -13.86 3.39 39.18
CA GLY A 129 -15.15 4.01 39.50
C GLY A 129 -15.93 4.62 38.32
N PHE A 130 -15.51 4.36 37.08
CA PHE A 130 -16.25 4.75 35.88
C PHE A 130 -17.33 3.73 35.52
N ILE A 131 -18.24 4.13 34.62
CA ILE A 131 -19.33 3.29 34.15
C ILE A 131 -19.07 2.88 32.69
N PRO A 132 -18.54 1.67 32.42
CA PRO A 132 -18.22 1.24 31.08
C PRO A 132 -19.50 0.88 30.32
N VAL A 133 -19.74 1.53 29.19
CA VAL A 133 -20.77 1.15 28.21
C VAL A 133 -20.04 0.63 26.98
N VAL A 134 -20.52 -0.44 26.34
CA VAL A 134 -19.74 -1.08 25.28
C VAL A 134 -20.57 -1.44 24.06
N THR A 135 -19.93 -1.51 22.91
CA THR A 135 -20.50 -2.17 21.72
C THR A 135 -19.80 -3.50 21.45
N CYS A 136 -20.56 -4.54 21.13
CA CYS A 136 -20.03 -5.82 20.67
C CYS A 136 -21.16 -6.67 20.05
N SER A 137 -20.83 -7.80 19.42
CA SER A 137 -21.86 -8.72 18.95
C SER A 137 -22.63 -9.35 20.13
N PRO A 138 -23.94 -9.61 20.01
CA PRO A 138 -24.77 -10.12 21.11
C PRO A 138 -24.22 -11.37 21.81
N HIS A 139 -23.60 -12.29 21.06
CA HIS A 139 -23.02 -13.51 21.62
C HIS A 139 -21.85 -13.25 22.60
N ASN A 140 -21.29 -12.05 22.63
CA ASN A 140 -20.22 -11.63 23.55
C ASN A 140 -20.73 -10.82 24.76
N TYR A 141 -22.05 -10.60 24.91
CA TYR A 141 -22.59 -9.78 26.01
C TYR A 141 -22.19 -10.32 27.38
N THR A 142 -22.31 -11.62 27.59
CA THR A 142 -21.90 -12.24 28.86
C THR A 142 -20.42 -12.00 29.16
N LEU A 143 -19.55 -12.06 28.14
CA LEU A 143 -18.11 -11.83 28.30
C LEU A 143 -17.83 -10.40 28.79
N VAL A 144 -18.38 -9.39 28.12
CA VAL A 144 -18.13 -7.98 28.48
C VAL A 144 -18.81 -7.58 29.78
N LYS A 145 -19.97 -8.15 30.11
CA LYS A 145 -20.64 -7.96 31.41
C LYS A 145 -19.82 -8.55 32.56
N THR A 146 -19.29 -9.75 32.40
CA THR A 146 -18.37 -10.36 33.38
C THR A 146 -17.09 -9.54 33.55
N ALA A 147 -16.62 -8.87 32.50
CA ALA A 147 -15.48 -7.95 32.59
C ALA A 147 -15.80 -6.63 33.32
N GLY A 148 -17.07 -6.31 33.55
CA GLY A 148 -17.49 -5.12 34.29
C GLY A 148 -18.30 -4.09 33.50
N ALA A 149 -18.72 -4.38 32.27
CA ALA A 149 -19.55 -3.47 31.48
C ALA A 149 -20.93 -3.28 32.13
N GLU A 150 -21.36 -2.02 32.25
CA GLU A 150 -22.67 -1.65 32.75
C GLU A 150 -23.76 -1.95 31.72
N ALA A 151 -23.48 -1.76 30.43
CA ALA A 151 -24.39 -2.08 29.33
C ALA A 151 -23.61 -2.48 28.07
N ALA A 152 -24.22 -3.34 27.26
CA ALA A 152 -23.67 -3.81 25.99
C ALA A 152 -24.72 -3.64 24.89
N PHE A 153 -24.29 -3.08 23.76
CA PHE A 153 -25.15 -2.75 22.62
C PHE A 153 -24.63 -3.42 21.35
N ASP A 154 -25.55 -3.85 20.48
CA ASP A 154 -25.20 -4.47 19.21
C ASP A 154 -24.82 -3.37 18.25
N TYR A 155 -23.56 -3.35 17.83
CA TYR A 155 -23.06 -2.36 16.89
C TYR A 155 -23.72 -2.47 15.50
N LYS A 156 -24.36 -3.59 15.19
CA LYS A 156 -25.13 -3.77 13.94
C LYS A 156 -26.55 -3.21 14.04
N SER A 157 -27.02 -2.87 15.24
CA SER A 157 -28.34 -2.26 15.40
C SER A 157 -28.36 -0.86 14.77
N PRO A 158 -29.34 -0.52 13.92
CA PRO A 158 -29.46 0.83 13.36
C PRO A 158 -29.74 1.89 14.44
N THR A 159 -30.21 1.47 15.62
CA THR A 159 -30.47 2.34 16.78
C THR A 159 -29.33 2.32 17.80
N CYS A 160 -28.22 1.62 17.54
CA CYS A 160 -27.15 1.43 18.52
C CYS A 160 -26.72 2.75 19.19
N ALA A 161 -26.44 3.78 18.40
CA ALA A 161 -26.00 5.07 18.91
C ALA A 161 -27.10 5.81 19.71
N SER A 162 -28.35 5.78 19.24
CA SER A 162 -29.47 6.41 19.96
C SER A 162 -29.77 5.69 21.27
N ASP A 163 -29.68 4.37 21.30
CA ASP A 163 -29.93 3.55 22.49
C ASP A 163 -28.85 3.80 23.55
N ILE A 164 -27.57 3.95 23.14
CA ILE A 164 -26.49 4.35 24.04
C ILE A 164 -26.74 5.76 24.59
N ARG A 165 -27.13 6.71 23.74
CA ARG A 165 -27.38 8.09 24.17
C ARG A 165 -28.56 8.18 25.12
N GLU A 166 -29.62 7.41 24.89
CA GLU A 166 -30.77 7.31 25.78
C GLU A 166 -30.38 6.67 27.12
N PHE A 167 -29.68 5.54 27.09
CA PHE A 167 -29.20 4.84 28.28
C PHE A 167 -28.32 5.74 29.16
N THR A 168 -27.41 6.49 28.54
CA THR A 168 -26.52 7.43 29.24
C THR A 168 -27.18 8.77 29.54
N ARG A 169 -28.46 8.96 29.19
CA ARG A 169 -29.23 10.20 29.37
C ARG A 169 -28.51 11.44 28.80
N ASP A 170 -27.89 11.27 27.63
CA ASP A 170 -27.10 12.30 26.94
C ASP A 170 -25.83 12.77 27.71
N GLN A 171 -25.38 12.01 28.71
CA GLN A 171 -24.23 12.35 29.56
C GLN A 171 -22.90 11.69 29.12
N LEU A 172 -22.89 10.95 28.01
CA LEU A 172 -21.68 10.31 27.52
C LEU A 172 -20.66 11.34 27.00
N ALA A 173 -19.52 11.46 27.68
CA ALA A 173 -18.47 12.43 27.36
C ALA A 173 -17.19 11.82 26.76
N TYR A 174 -17.00 10.50 26.87
CA TYR A 174 -15.80 9.81 26.43
C TYR A 174 -16.15 8.58 25.59
N ALA A 175 -15.45 8.41 24.48
CA ALA A 175 -15.56 7.22 23.63
C ALA A 175 -14.17 6.77 23.17
N THR A 176 -13.88 5.48 23.34
CA THR A 176 -12.72 4.81 22.76
C THR A 176 -13.16 3.87 21.64
N ASP A 177 -12.48 3.93 20.50
CA ASP A 177 -12.74 3.05 19.35
C ASP A 177 -11.60 2.06 19.12
N CYS A 178 -11.89 0.78 19.35
CA CYS A 178 -10.96 -0.34 19.15
C CYS A 178 -10.98 -0.90 17.72
N ILE A 179 -11.91 -0.45 16.86
CA ILE A 179 -12.18 -1.02 15.53
C ILE A 179 -11.75 -0.05 14.42
N ILE A 180 -11.92 1.26 14.62
CA ILE A 180 -11.35 2.34 13.79
C ILE A 180 -11.83 2.28 12.32
N THR A 181 -13.14 2.18 12.10
CA THR A 181 -13.78 2.35 10.79
C THR A 181 -14.61 3.63 10.75
N ALA A 182 -15.03 4.05 9.55
CA ALA A 182 -15.93 5.19 9.41
C ALA A 182 -17.26 4.96 10.16
N ASP A 183 -17.78 3.72 10.12
CA ASP A 183 -19.03 3.34 10.79
C ASP A 183 -18.89 3.31 12.31
N SER A 184 -17.78 2.78 12.84
CA SER A 184 -17.54 2.76 14.29
C SER A 184 -17.37 4.17 14.85
N MET A 185 -16.64 5.03 14.13
CA MET A 185 -16.49 6.44 14.47
C MET A 185 -17.83 7.17 14.42
N LYS A 186 -18.67 6.90 13.40
CA LYS A 186 -20.02 7.46 13.30
C LYS A 186 -20.88 7.09 14.52
N ILE A 187 -20.92 5.81 14.90
CA ILE A 187 -21.68 5.35 16.08
C ILE A 187 -21.15 6.03 17.35
N CYS A 188 -19.83 6.08 17.55
CA CYS A 188 -19.24 6.80 18.68
C CYS A 188 -19.67 8.27 18.71
N TYR A 189 -19.64 8.95 17.56
CA TYR A 189 -19.99 10.37 17.43
C TYR A 189 -21.47 10.63 17.69
N GLU A 190 -22.35 9.74 17.25
CA GLU A 190 -23.79 9.87 17.46
C GLU A 190 -24.21 9.52 18.90
N ALA A 191 -23.47 8.60 19.54
CA ALA A 191 -23.67 8.20 20.93
C ALA A 191 -23.18 9.25 21.93
N LEU A 192 -22.10 9.97 21.62
CA LEU A 192 -21.58 11.07 22.45
C LEU A 192 -22.67 12.15 22.67
N GLY A 193 -22.75 12.65 23.89
CA GLY A 193 -23.76 13.62 24.29
C GLY A 193 -23.76 14.90 23.45
N LYS A 194 -24.85 15.67 23.48
CA LYS A 194 -24.96 16.93 22.70
C LYS A 194 -23.85 17.93 23.01
N ALA A 195 -23.38 17.97 24.26
CA ALA A 195 -22.27 18.83 24.70
C ALA A 195 -20.92 18.51 24.01
N GLY A 196 -20.82 17.37 23.32
CA GLY A 196 -19.59 16.89 22.73
C GLY A 196 -18.81 15.97 23.68
N GLY A 197 -17.51 15.85 23.46
CA GLY A 197 -16.70 14.93 24.25
C GLY A 197 -15.33 14.64 23.64
N ARG A 198 -14.64 13.66 24.21
CA ARG A 198 -13.36 13.15 23.71
C ARG A 198 -13.56 11.80 23.04
N TYR A 199 -13.02 11.69 21.84
CA TYR A 199 -12.95 10.43 21.10
C TYR A 199 -11.48 10.03 20.98
N VAL A 200 -11.12 8.80 21.37
CA VAL A 200 -9.76 8.28 21.20
C VAL A 200 -9.80 6.97 20.42
N ALA A 201 -9.12 6.91 19.29
CA ALA A 201 -8.97 5.68 18.52
C ALA A 201 -7.63 5.00 18.87
N LEU A 202 -7.59 3.66 18.77
CA LEU A 202 -6.32 2.92 18.94
C LEU A 202 -5.39 3.00 17.72
N ASP A 203 -5.77 3.78 16.71
CA ASP A 203 -5.04 3.95 15.46
C ASP A 203 -5.56 5.18 14.70
N LYS A 204 -4.90 5.55 13.60
CA LYS A 204 -5.32 6.66 12.76
C LYS A 204 -6.71 6.40 12.16
N PHE A 205 -7.63 7.32 12.43
CA PHE A 205 -8.99 7.30 11.89
C PHE A 205 -9.12 8.19 10.63
N PRO A 206 -10.12 7.94 9.76
CA PRO A 206 -10.37 8.77 8.57
C PRO A 206 -10.77 10.20 8.97
N ILE A 207 -9.96 11.20 8.60
CA ILE A 207 -10.21 12.61 8.98
C ILE A 207 -11.57 13.10 8.43
N ALA A 208 -11.96 12.65 7.23
CA ALA A 208 -13.25 12.99 6.62
C ALA A 208 -14.47 12.53 7.45
N SER A 209 -14.30 11.57 8.37
CA SER A 209 -15.35 11.09 9.27
C SER A 209 -15.55 11.96 10.51
N HIS A 210 -14.71 12.98 10.73
CA HIS A 210 -14.89 13.95 11.81
C HIS A 210 -16.03 14.93 11.48
N SER A 211 -17.25 14.58 11.89
CA SER A 211 -18.49 15.30 11.53
C SER A 211 -18.99 16.30 12.60
N ARG A 212 -18.51 16.20 13.85
CA ARG A 212 -18.97 17.03 14.98
C ARG A 212 -17.83 17.83 15.58
N ARG A 213 -17.85 19.16 15.40
CA ARG A 213 -16.86 20.11 15.98
C ARG A 213 -16.79 20.08 17.51
N SER A 214 -17.88 19.71 18.18
CA SER A 214 -17.92 19.59 19.65
C SER A 214 -17.20 18.35 20.18
N VAL A 215 -16.86 17.39 19.33
CA VAL A 215 -16.08 16.20 19.68
C VAL A 215 -14.62 16.48 19.38
N ARG A 216 -13.73 16.22 20.34
CA ARG A 216 -12.28 16.35 20.16
C ARG A 216 -11.68 14.97 19.89
N PRO A 217 -11.34 14.63 18.64
CA PRO A 217 -10.74 13.35 18.35
C PRO A 217 -9.23 13.34 18.62
N SER A 218 -8.74 12.22 19.11
CA SER A 218 -7.32 11.87 19.21
C SER A 218 -7.13 10.41 18.83
N TRP A 219 -5.89 9.98 18.68
CA TRP A 219 -5.53 8.59 18.45
C TRP A 219 -4.15 8.33 19.07
N ILE A 220 -3.87 7.08 19.39
CA ILE A 220 -2.59 6.67 19.97
C ILE A 220 -1.97 5.52 19.19
N ILE A 221 -0.67 5.33 19.39
CA ILE A 221 0.05 4.10 19.06
C ILE A 221 0.80 3.69 20.33
N ALA A 222 0.54 2.48 20.83
CA ALA A 222 1.13 2.02 22.09
C ALA A 222 2.67 1.98 22.07
N MET A 223 3.29 1.93 20.89
CA MET A 223 4.75 1.92 20.75
C MET A 223 5.40 3.25 21.13
N THR A 224 4.66 4.36 21.26
CA THR A 224 5.25 5.59 21.81
C THR A 224 5.70 5.42 23.27
N ALA A 225 5.22 4.39 23.97
CA ALA A 225 5.65 3.99 25.31
C ALA A 225 7.15 3.64 25.43
N PHE A 226 7.85 3.37 24.31
CA PHE A 226 9.29 3.16 24.33
C PHE A 226 10.08 4.49 24.40
N GLY A 227 9.42 5.62 24.10
CA GLY A 227 9.98 6.97 24.18
C GLY A 227 10.94 7.35 23.05
N SER A 228 11.36 6.38 22.23
CA SER A 228 12.09 6.61 20.99
C SER A 228 11.17 7.16 19.89
N ALA A 229 11.75 7.80 18.87
CA ALA A 229 11.01 8.16 17.67
C ALA A 229 10.37 6.92 17.03
N LEU A 230 9.13 7.06 16.57
CA LEU A 230 8.51 6.08 15.67
C LEU A 230 8.78 6.54 14.25
N ASP A 231 9.80 5.95 13.62
CA ASP A 231 10.13 6.23 12.20
C ASP A 231 9.31 5.35 11.25
N TRP A 232 8.01 5.19 11.52
CA TRP A 232 7.11 4.46 10.63
C TRP A 232 6.63 5.38 9.50
N ALA A 233 6.13 4.84 8.39
CA ALA A 233 5.65 5.69 7.29
C ALA A 233 4.49 6.60 7.76
N ALA A 234 4.39 7.79 7.16
CA ALA A 234 3.26 8.70 7.42
C ALA A 234 1.92 7.95 7.27
N PRO A 235 0.95 8.15 8.19
CA PRO A 235 0.90 9.16 9.25
C PRO A 235 1.45 8.70 10.62
N TYR A 236 2.21 7.60 10.69
CA TYR A 236 2.66 7.00 11.95
C TYR A 236 4.04 7.47 12.42
N GLN A 237 4.48 8.62 11.91
CA GLN A 237 5.70 9.28 12.34
C GLN A 237 5.42 9.99 13.66
N PHE A 238 6.10 9.57 14.73
CA PHE A 238 6.03 10.25 16.02
C PHE A 238 7.43 10.64 16.47
N GLU A 239 7.56 11.88 16.92
CA GLU A 239 8.75 12.35 17.61
C GLU A 239 8.99 11.53 18.89
N PRO A 240 10.25 11.41 19.36
CA PRO A 240 10.55 10.83 20.66
C PRO A 240 9.68 11.45 21.76
N SER A 241 9.10 10.59 22.61
CA SER A 241 8.21 11.00 23.70
C SER A 241 8.72 10.45 25.04
N PRO A 242 9.68 11.13 25.70
CA PRO A 242 10.10 10.75 27.05
C PRO A 242 8.93 10.71 28.04
N ALA A 243 7.95 11.60 27.86
CA ALA A 243 6.74 11.64 28.68
C ALA A 243 5.90 10.34 28.56
N ASP A 244 5.74 9.78 27.36
CA ASP A 244 5.02 8.52 27.19
C ASP A 244 5.81 7.34 27.80
N ARG A 245 7.14 7.37 27.73
CA ARG A 245 8.01 6.38 28.38
C ARG A 245 7.87 6.41 29.91
N ASP A 246 7.93 7.60 30.50
CA ASP A 246 7.80 7.78 31.95
C ASP A 246 6.41 7.37 32.45
N PHE A 247 5.36 7.73 31.69
CA PHE A 247 4.00 7.27 31.95
C PHE A 247 3.92 5.75 31.87
N ALA A 248 4.45 5.13 30.80
CA ALA A 248 4.42 3.68 30.62
C ALA A 248 5.14 2.93 31.75
N GLY A 249 6.28 3.43 32.20
CA GLY A 249 7.00 2.86 33.34
C GLY A 249 6.22 2.92 34.65
N THR A 250 5.53 4.04 34.90
CA THR A 250 4.69 4.21 36.09
C THR A 250 3.46 3.32 36.02
N TRP A 251 2.78 3.33 34.87
CA TRP A 251 1.57 2.55 34.62
C TRP A 251 1.84 1.04 34.66
N THR A 252 2.97 0.56 34.15
CA THR A 252 3.30 -0.87 34.15
C THR A 252 3.41 -1.42 35.58
N ARG A 253 3.96 -0.63 36.52
CA ARG A 253 4.03 -1.02 37.94
C ARG A 253 2.63 -1.09 38.58
N GLU A 254 1.80 -0.08 38.37
CA GLU A 254 0.42 -0.06 38.86
C GLU A 254 -0.41 -1.20 38.26
N ALA A 255 -0.26 -1.47 36.96
CA ALA A 255 -0.90 -2.60 36.29
C ALA A 255 -0.43 -3.95 36.87
N ALA A 256 0.83 -4.06 37.30
CA ALA A 256 1.35 -5.25 37.98
C ALA A 256 0.69 -5.50 39.33
N GLU A 257 0.50 -4.45 40.12
CA GLU A 257 -0.24 -4.52 41.39
C GLU A 257 -1.70 -4.94 41.16
N LEU A 258 -2.38 -4.31 40.19
CA LEU A 258 -3.78 -4.64 39.87
C LEU A 258 -3.98 -6.10 39.44
N VAL A 259 -3.03 -6.66 38.71
CA VAL A 259 -3.07 -8.07 38.31
C VAL A 259 -2.70 -8.98 39.49
N GLY A 260 -1.71 -8.60 40.30
CA GLY A 260 -1.29 -9.32 41.49
C GLY A 260 -2.40 -9.46 42.54
N ASP A 261 -3.16 -8.39 42.74
CA ASP A 261 -4.31 -8.34 43.66
C ASP A 261 -5.58 -8.97 43.05
N GLY A 262 -5.53 -9.40 41.80
CA GLY A 262 -6.65 -10.01 41.08
C GLY A 262 -7.77 -9.04 40.68
N ALA A 263 -7.53 -7.72 40.79
CA ALA A 263 -8.45 -6.68 40.33
C ALA A 263 -8.60 -6.69 38.81
N VAL A 264 -7.54 -7.08 38.08
CA VAL A 264 -7.52 -7.27 36.63
C VAL A 264 -7.24 -8.73 36.31
N LYS A 265 -8.13 -9.34 35.54
CA LYS A 265 -8.10 -10.76 35.15
C LYS A 265 -7.58 -10.94 33.72
N PRO A 266 -6.95 -12.10 33.42
CA PRO A 266 -6.43 -12.40 32.09
C PRO A 266 -7.55 -12.54 31.05
N LEU A 267 -7.20 -12.40 29.78
CA LEU A 267 -8.12 -12.66 28.68
C LEU A 267 -8.34 -14.16 28.50
N ARG A 268 -9.51 -14.54 27.98
CA ARG A 268 -9.70 -15.87 27.40
C ARG A 268 -8.71 -16.05 26.26
N TYR A 269 -8.09 -17.22 26.19
CA TYR A 269 -7.14 -17.52 25.13
C TYR A 269 -7.31 -18.92 24.53
N ARG A 270 -6.75 -19.10 23.34
CA ARG A 270 -6.61 -20.41 22.68
C ARG A 270 -5.18 -20.56 22.16
N VAL A 271 -4.56 -21.70 22.43
CA VAL A 271 -3.23 -22.04 21.92
C VAL A 271 -3.34 -22.50 20.46
N ILE A 272 -2.50 -21.97 19.57
CA ILE A 272 -2.55 -22.22 18.11
C ILE A 272 -1.45 -23.17 17.59
N GLY A 273 -0.58 -23.62 18.49
CA GLY A 273 0.49 -24.57 18.20
C GLY A 273 1.72 -24.34 19.06
N GLU A 274 2.72 -25.20 18.85
CA GLU A 274 3.99 -25.19 19.58
C GLU A 274 5.20 -24.65 18.79
N THR A 275 5.00 -24.38 17.50
CA THR A 275 6.00 -23.85 16.57
C THR A 275 5.52 -22.56 15.93
N LEU A 276 6.44 -21.71 15.46
CA LEU A 276 6.12 -20.43 14.83
C LEU A 276 5.13 -20.56 13.65
N ASP A 277 5.06 -21.73 12.99
CA ASP A 277 4.07 -22.02 11.94
C ASP A 277 2.60 -21.87 12.40
N GLY A 278 2.35 -22.04 13.70
CA GLY A 278 1.03 -21.82 14.30
C GLY A 278 0.53 -20.39 14.14
N ILE A 279 1.44 -19.41 14.02
CA ILE A 279 1.12 -17.98 13.85
C ILE A 279 0.36 -17.76 12.54
N GLU A 280 0.83 -18.35 11.44
CA GLU A 280 0.20 -18.18 10.13
C GLU A 280 -1.25 -18.70 10.12
N ARG A 281 -1.48 -19.88 10.69
CA ARG A 281 -2.83 -20.44 10.88
C ARG A 281 -3.71 -19.52 11.73
N GLY A 282 -3.19 -19.03 12.86
CA GLY A 282 -3.93 -18.12 13.72
C GLY A 282 -4.28 -16.79 13.05
N LEU A 283 -3.37 -16.24 12.24
CA LEU A 283 -3.63 -15.04 11.45
C LEU A 283 -4.73 -15.26 10.42
N GLU A 284 -4.79 -16.44 9.79
CA GLU A 284 -5.84 -16.79 8.83
C GLU A 284 -7.21 -16.94 9.49
N GLU A 285 -7.27 -17.55 10.69
CA GLU A 285 -8.50 -17.60 11.49
C GLU A 285 -8.99 -16.20 11.90
N LEU A 286 -8.08 -15.29 12.24
CA LEU A 286 -8.42 -13.89 12.51
C LEU A 286 -8.96 -13.19 11.25
N ARG A 287 -8.31 -13.34 10.09
CA ARG A 287 -8.75 -12.74 8.82
C ARG A 287 -10.12 -13.21 8.38
N SER A 288 -10.40 -14.50 8.56
CA SER A 288 -11.68 -15.13 8.21
C SER A 288 -12.81 -14.87 9.21
N GLY A 289 -12.56 -14.13 10.29
CA GLY A 289 -13.58 -13.82 11.32
C GLY A 289 -13.96 -15.02 12.21
N ARG A 290 -13.21 -16.12 12.15
CA ARG A 290 -13.44 -17.34 12.97
C ARG A 290 -13.06 -17.18 14.44
N VAL A 291 -12.46 -16.05 14.82
CA VAL A 291 -11.99 -15.77 16.19
C VAL A 291 -12.81 -14.62 16.76
N SER A 292 -13.49 -14.86 17.88
CA SER A 292 -14.31 -13.85 18.57
C SER A 292 -14.18 -14.01 20.08
N GLY A 293 -13.93 -12.91 20.79
CA GLY A 293 -13.89 -12.89 22.26
C GLY A 293 -12.76 -13.73 22.90
N THR A 294 -11.74 -14.12 22.13
CA THR A 294 -10.60 -14.92 22.61
C THR A 294 -9.30 -14.46 21.95
N LYS A 295 -8.19 -14.50 22.70
CA LYS A 295 -6.84 -14.17 22.21
C LYS A 295 -6.14 -15.45 21.72
N LEU A 296 -5.59 -15.43 20.52
CA LEU A 296 -4.75 -16.53 20.04
C LEU A 296 -3.34 -16.42 20.64
N ARG A 297 -2.77 -17.56 21.05
CA ARG A 297 -1.45 -17.63 21.70
C ARG A 297 -0.61 -18.73 21.07
N LEU A 298 0.66 -18.44 20.81
CA LEU A 298 1.64 -19.46 20.50
C LEU A 298 2.36 -19.89 21.79
N GLN A 299 2.65 -21.18 21.94
CA GLN A 299 3.42 -21.71 23.06
C GLN A 299 4.67 -22.41 22.53
N THR A 300 5.83 -21.76 22.49
CA THR A 300 7.05 -22.38 21.95
C THR A 300 7.51 -23.55 22.83
N ALA A 301 7.77 -24.71 22.22
CA ALA A 301 8.16 -25.96 22.90
C ALA A 301 9.47 -25.84 23.72
N ALA A 302 10.31 -24.84 23.44
CA ALA A 302 11.62 -24.65 24.07
C ALA A 302 11.55 -24.40 25.59
N ILE A 303 10.43 -23.90 26.12
CA ILE A 303 10.38 -23.38 27.50
C ILE A 303 10.24 -24.48 28.58
N ILE A 304 9.80 -25.70 28.26
CA ILE A 304 9.54 -26.72 29.31
C ILE A 304 10.70 -27.71 29.49
N GLN A 305 11.41 -28.09 28.42
CA GLN A 305 12.52 -29.05 28.51
C GLN A 305 13.88 -28.41 28.75
N LYS A 306 14.17 -27.23 28.17
CA LYS A 306 15.47 -26.57 28.36
C LYS A 306 15.57 -25.78 29.67
N ALA A 307 14.52 -25.12 30.14
CA ALA A 307 14.56 -24.39 31.42
C ALA A 307 14.87 -25.34 32.60
N SER A 308 14.31 -26.55 32.58
CA SER A 308 14.57 -27.60 33.57
C SER A 308 16.01 -28.17 33.51
N GLN A 309 16.66 -28.13 32.34
CA GLN A 309 18.03 -28.60 32.13
C GLN A 309 19.07 -27.48 32.35
N GLU A 310 18.75 -26.24 31.97
CA GLU A 310 19.62 -25.07 32.10
C GLU A 310 19.67 -24.54 33.54
N GLU A 311 18.65 -24.76 34.38
CA GLU A 311 18.74 -24.54 35.84
C GLU A 311 19.85 -25.40 36.48
N SER A 312 20.11 -26.60 35.95
CA SER A 312 21.22 -27.44 36.40
C SER A 312 22.57 -26.95 35.85
N PHE A 313 22.59 -26.45 34.61
CA PHE A 313 23.78 -25.98 33.92
C PHE A 313 24.29 -24.61 34.42
N ILE A 314 23.39 -23.73 34.89
CA ILE A 314 23.74 -22.41 35.46
C ILE A 314 24.34 -22.57 36.86
N ARG A 315 23.99 -23.62 37.61
CA ARG A 315 24.67 -23.95 38.87
C ARG A 315 26.11 -24.43 38.68
N ASP A 316 26.38 -25.15 37.59
CA ASP A 316 27.72 -25.71 37.31
C ASP A 316 28.66 -24.75 36.58
N SER A 317 28.12 -23.81 35.79
CA SER A 317 28.94 -22.87 34.97
C SER A 317 29.51 -21.67 35.74
N GLN A 318 29.05 -21.40 36.96
CA GLN A 318 29.67 -20.39 37.84
C GLN A 318 31.04 -20.80 38.41
N ALA A 319 31.49 -22.04 38.18
CA ALA A 319 32.75 -22.55 38.71
C ALA A 319 33.98 -22.39 37.78
N ASN A 320 33.84 -21.94 36.52
CA ASN A 320 34.99 -21.91 35.61
C ASN A 320 34.91 -20.79 34.55
N GLN A 321 35.54 -19.66 34.85
CA GLN A 321 35.93 -18.69 33.83
C GLN A 321 37.40 -18.26 34.05
N GLN A 322 38.29 -18.73 33.18
CA GLN A 322 39.52 -17.99 32.88
C GLN A 322 40.01 -18.23 31.46
N THR A 323 40.25 -17.10 30.77
CA THR A 323 41.11 -16.88 29.60
C THR A 323 40.72 -17.47 28.24
N ARG A 324 40.55 -16.57 27.23
CA ARG A 324 41.30 -16.64 25.96
C ARG A 324 41.27 -15.33 25.16
N GLN A 325 42.44 -15.01 24.62
CA GLN A 325 42.82 -13.86 23.80
C GLN A 325 42.25 -13.90 22.38
N VAL A 326 42.12 -12.69 21.81
CA VAL A 326 41.79 -12.40 20.42
C VAL A 326 43.04 -12.53 19.54
N SER A 327 42.92 -13.25 18.42
CA SER A 327 43.90 -13.25 17.33
C SER A 327 43.22 -12.78 16.04
N THR A 328 43.85 -11.82 15.37
CA THR A 328 43.45 -11.22 14.09
C THR A 328 43.80 -12.13 12.92
N CYS A 329 42.85 -12.34 11.99
CA CYS A 329 43.12 -12.93 10.68
C CYS A 329 42.75 -11.93 9.56
N SER A 330 43.75 -11.63 8.74
CA SER A 330 43.64 -10.96 7.44
C SER A 330 42.97 -11.90 6.43
N ALA A 331 42.00 -11.41 5.65
CA ALA A 331 41.39 -12.15 4.56
C ALA A 331 41.40 -11.33 3.27
N THR A 332 41.98 -11.95 2.25
CA THR A 332 42.09 -11.60 0.84
C THR A 332 40.74 -11.14 0.25
N LEU A 333 40.74 -10.03 -0.50
CA LEU A 333 39.59 -9.57 -1.29
C LEU A 333 39.24 -10.63 -2.35
N SER A 334 38.23 -11.45 -2.05
CA SER A 334 37.42 -12.14 -3.06
C SER A 334 36.51 -11.09 -3.70
N ILE A 335 36.47 -11.02 -5.04
CA ILE A 335 35.52 -10.18 -5.78
C ILE A 335 34.11 -10.74 -5.50
N MET A 336 33.47 -10.25 -4.44
CA MET A 336 32.06 -10.53 -4.17
C MET A 336 31.24 -9.70 -5.17
N SER A 337 30.52 -10.37 -6.08
CA SER A 337 29.59 -9.68 -6.97
C SER A 337 28.49 -9.01 -6.15
N SER A 338 28.26 -7.72 -6.38
CA SER A 338 27.17 -6.99 -5.73
C SER A 338 25.82 -7.49 -6.26
N SER A 339 24.88 -7.81 -5.38
CA SER A 339 23.48 -8.11 -5.73
C SER A 339 22.69 -6.84 -6.08
N ARG A 340 23.25 -5.65 -5.84
CA ARG A 340 22.55 -4.37 -5.93
C ARG A 340 22.21 -4.00 -7.36
N VAL A 341 20.98 -3.55 -7.62
CA VAL A 341 20.51 -3.09 -8.94
C VAL A 341 19.93 -1.69 -8.81
N LEU A 342 20.32 -0.77 -9.69
CA LEU A 342 19.80 0.60 -9.66
C LEU A 342 18.59 0.70 -10.60
N VAL A 343 17.42 1.04 -10.09
CA VAL A 343 16.20 1.22 -10.89
C VAL A 343 15.84 2.70 -10.90
N ILE A 344 15.87 3.35 -12.07
CA ILE A 344 15.62 4.79 -12.20
C ILE A 344 14.16 5.01 -12.61
N GLY A 345 13.34 5.54 -11.70
CA GLY A 345 11.92 5.86 -11.89
C GLY A 345 10.96 4.96 -11.10
N CYS A 346 9.99 5.55 -10.40
CA CYS A 346 8.97 4.83 -9.61
C CYS A 346 7.56 4.94 -10.25
N GLY A 347 7.49 4.76 -11.57
CA GLY A 347 6.22 4.64 -12.30
C GLY A 347 5.54 3.29 -12.12
N ILE A 348 4.89 2.76 -13.17
CA ILE A 348 4.36 1.37 -13.15
C ILE A 348 5.50 0.35 -13.30
N ALA A 349 6.44 0.61 -14.22
CA ALA A 349 7.51 -0.32 -14.57
C ALA A 349 8.55 -0.49 -13.44
N GLY A 350 8.96 0.60 -12.77
CA GLY A 350 10.01 0.57 -11.76
C GLY A 350 9.75 -0.40 -10.61
N PRO A 351 8.61 -0.29 -9.89
CA PRO A 351 8.23 -1.26 -8.87
C PRO A 351 8.06 -2.68 -9.42
N ALA A 352 7.52 -2.82 -10.65
CA ALA A 352 7.31 -4.13 -11.26
C ALA A 352 8.63 -4.86 -11.54
N ILE A 353 9.60 -4.21 -12.20
CA ILE A 353 10.92 -4.81 -12.45
C ILE A 353 11.66 -5.06 -11.14
N ALA A 354 11.59 -4.15 -10.17
CA ALA A 354 12.28 -4.33 -8.90
C ALA A 354 11.76 -5.55 -8.13
N CYS A 355 10.44 -5.75 -8.06
CA CYS A 355 9.87 -6.94 -7.42
C CYS A 355 10.27 -8.23 -8.14
N LEU A 356 10.25 -8.24 -9.47
CA LEU A 356 10.65 -9.39 -10.28
C LEU A 356 12.15 -9.73 -10.12
N LEU A 357 13.02 -8.72 -10.04
CA LEU A 357 14.45 -8.90 -9.78
C LEU A 357 14.72 -9.37 -8.35
N LYS A 358 13.94 -8.91 -7.36
CA LYS A 358 14.01 -9.39 -5.98
C LYS A 358 13.75 -10.90 -5.91
N GLN A 359 12.77 -11.41 -6.68
CA GLN A 359 12.50 -12.85 -6.79
C GLN A 359 13.67 -13.64 -7.43
N LYS A 360 14.56 -12.97 -8.18
CA LYS A 360 15.80 -13.56 -8.71
C LYS A 360 17.00 -13.46 -7.77
N GLY A 361 16.83 -12.94 -6.56
CA GLY A 361 17.88 -12.82 -5.55
C GLY A 361 18.71 -11.53 -5.62
N TYR A 362 18.32 -10.58 -6.47
CA TYR A 362 18.96 -9.25 -6.52
C TYR A 362 18.42 -8.32 -5.43
N GLU A 363 19.14 -7.23 -5.18
CA GLU A 363 18.77 -6.16 -4.25
C GLU A 363 18.55 -4.83 -4.99
N PRO A 364 17.37 -4.66 -5.62
CA PRO A 364 17.06 -3.43 -6.33
C PRO A 364 16.81 -2.26 -5.37
N ILE A 365 17.23 -1.07 -5.79
CA ILE A 365 16.91 0.23 -5.19
C ILE A 365 16.25 1.08 -6.26
N ILE A 366 15.06 1.62 -5.98
CA ILE A 366 14.33 2.52 -6.88
C ILE A 366 14.68 3.97 -6.54
N PHE A 367 15.03 4.76 -7.55
CA PHE A 367 15.29 6.19 -7.43
C PHE A 367 14.22 6.98 -8.17
N GLU A 368 13.45 7.79 -7.45
CA GLU A 368 12.41 8.65 -7.99
C GLU A 368 12.83 10.11 -7.89
N ARG A 369 12.70 10.85 -9.00
CA ARG A 369 13.08 12.27 -9.04
C ARG A 369 12.15 13.18 -8.24
N SER A 370 10.90 12.78 -8.07
CA SER A 370 9.89 13.55 -7.34
C SER A 370 10.10 13.40 -5.83
N GLU A 371 9.97 14.48 -5.07
CA GLU A 371 10.14 14.47 -3.61
C GLU A 371 8.96 13.84 -2.86
N ALA A 372 7.81 13.73 -3.52
CA ALA A 372 6.63 13.07 -2.98
C ALA A 372 5.80 12.46 -4.12
N PRO A 373 4.99 11.41 -3.84
CA PRO A 373 4.02 10.89 -4.80
C PRO A 373 3.03 12.00 -5.22
N GLY A 374 3.10 12.43 -6.48
CA GLY A 374 2.17 13.42 -7.01
C GLY A 374 0.82 12.81 -7.36
N ASP A 375 -0.29 13.51 -7.11
CA ASP A 375 -1.61 13.14 -7.63
C ASP A 375 -1.77 13.62 -9.08
N VAL A 376 -0.93 13.12 -10.00
CA VAL A 376 -0.88 13.55 -11.41
C VAL A 376 -1.43 12.45 -12.34
N GLY A 377 -2.19 12.86 -13.36
CA GLY A 377 -2.83 11.96 -14.32
C GLY A 377 -4.29 11.64 -14.01
N ALA A 378 -5.00 11.05 -14.98
CA ALA A 378 -6.42 10.69 -14.86
C ALA A 378 -6.57 9.21 -14.49
N SER A 379 -6.47 8.33 -15.48
CA SER A 379 -6.66 6.89 -15.30
C SER A 379 -5.76 6.08 -16.22
N VAL A 380 -5.75 4.76 -16.00
CA VAL A 380 -5.12 3.79 -16.88
C VAL A 380 -6.02 2.55 -16.96
N MET A 381 -6.05 1.93 -18.14
CA MET A 381 -6.64 0.61 -18.33
C MET A 381 -5.53 -0.42 -18.18
N ILE A 382 -5.61 -1.29 -17.17
CA ILE A 382 -4.72 -2.44 -17.05
C ILE A 382 -5.35 -3.58 -17.85
N CYS A 383 -4.71 -3.95 -18.95
CA CYS A 383 -5.17 -4.99 -19.87
C CYS A 383 -4.61 -6.36 -19.49
N PRO A 384 -5.11 -7.48 -20.06
CA PRO A 384 -4.69 -8.82 -19.65
C PRO A 384 -3.18 -9.07 -19.72
N ASN A 385 -2.50 -8.57 -20.75
CA ASN A 385 -1.05 -8.68 -20.90
C ASN A 385 -0.29 -8.01 -19.76
N GLY A 386 -0.68 -6.79 -19.37
CA GLY A 386 -0.08 -6.10 -18.23
C GLY A 386 -0.46 -6.74 -16.89
N LEU A 387 -1.74 -7.10 -16.73
CA LEU A 387 -2.25 -7.66 -15.48
C LEU A 387 -1.63 -9.02 -15.15
N LYS A 388 -1.38 -9.87 -16.16
CA LYS A 388 -0.67 -11.14 -15.98
C LYS A 388 0.68 -10.94 -15.29
N VAL A 389 1.45 -9.93 -15.71
CA VAL A 389 2.76 -9.63 -15.12
C VAL A 389 2.61 -9.03 -13.73
N LEU A 390 1.71 -8.06 -13.55
CA LEU A 390 1.48 -7.45 -12.23
C LEU A 390 1.00 -8.47 -11.20
N ASN A 391 0.33 -9.54 -11.63
CA ASN A 391 -0.10 -10.62 -10.73
C ASN A 391 1.03 -11.58 -10.32
N LEU A 392 2.20 -11.53 -10.97
CA LEU A 392 3.39 -12.31 -10.55
C LEU A 392 4.07 -11.71 -9.31
N ILE A 393 3.85 -10.43 -9.04
CA ILE A 393 4.51 -9.70 -7.96
C ILE A 393 3.61 -9.51 -6.73
N GLY A 394 2.30 -9.74 -6.86
CA GLY A 394 1.33 -9.65 -5.76
C GLY A 394 -0.11 -9.80 -6.26
N PRO A 395 -1.12 -9.79 -5.36
CA PRO A 395 -2.53 -10.00 -5.70
C PRO A 395 -3.17 -8.75 -6.33
N ILE A 396 -2.58 -8.23 -7.41
CA ILE A 396 -3.03 -7.00 -8.07
C ILE A 396 -4.36 -7.18 -8.79
N ALA A 397 -4.61 -8.36 -9.38
CA ALA A 397 -5.87 -8.64 -10.06
C ALA A 397 -7.08 -8.56 -9.11
N ASP A 398 -6.97 -9.18 -7.94
CA ASP A 398 -8.03 -9.17 -6.93
C ASP A 398 -8.30 -7.75 -6.41
N ARG A 399 -7.23 -6.97 -6.15
CA ARG A 399 -7.36 -5.57 -5.72
C ARG A 399 -8.05 -4.70 -6.79
N LEU A 400 -7.72 -4.91 -8.07
CA LEU A 400 -8.36 -4.19 -9.18
C LEU A 400 -9.86 -4.52 -9.29
N LEU A 401 -10.21 -5.80 -9.24
CA LEU A 401 -11.59 -6.28 -9.32
C LEU A 401 -12.44 -5.84 -8.11
N HIS A 402 -11.83 -5.68 -6.94
CA HIS A 402 -12.51 -5.10 -5.79
C HIS A 402 -12.77 -3.59 -5.95
N ASN A 403 -11.87 -2.87 -6.62
CA ASN A 403 -12.00 -1.44 -6.83
C ASN A 403 -13.06 -1.08 -7.91
N GLY A 404 -13.09 -1.81 -9.02
CA GLY A 404 -14.01 -1.52 -10.12
C GLY A 404 -14.34 -2.75 -10.99
N PRO A 405 -15.41 -2.66 -11.78
CA PRO A 405 -15.84 -3.78 -12.61
C PRO A 405 -14.84 -4.05 -13.75
N PRO A 406 -14.71 -5.32 -14.19
CA PRO A 406 -13.99 -5.61 -15.42
C PRO A 406 -14.72 -5.02 -16.63
N LEU A 407 -13.95 -4.71 -17.67
CA LEU A 407 -14.48 -4.30 -18.96
C LEU A 407 -15.14 -5.49 -19.66
N LEU A 408 -16.43 -5.36 -20.00
CA LEU A 408 -17.20 -6.42 -20.65
C LEU A 408 -17.58 -6.08 -22.09
N GLU A 409 -17.67 -4.80 -22.42
CA GLU A 409 -18.20 -4.35 -23.71
C GLU A 409 -17.36 -3.23 -24.35
N LEU A 410 -17.47 -3.12 -25.66
CA LEU A 410 -17.09 -1.96 -26.47
C LEU A 410 -18.34 -1.36 -27.09
N CYS A 411 -18.42 -0.04 -27.11
CA CYS A 411 -19.49 0.69 -27.78
C CYS A 411 -18.92 1.90 -28.51
N ASP A 412 -19.09 1.93 -29.82
CA ASP A 412 -18.59 3.00 -30.66
C ASP A 412 -19.80 3.75 -31.24
N CYS A 413 -19.82 5.07 -31.08
CA CYS A 413 -20.92 5.96 -31.42
C CYS A 413 -20.42 7.14 -32.25
N LYS A 414 -21.29 7.73 -33.07
CA LYS A 414 -21.09 9.08 -33.59
C LYS A 414 -21.18 10.09 -32.45
N ALA A 415 -20.70 11.31 -32.68
CA ALA A 415 -20.84 12.41 -31.72
C ALA A 415 -22.29 12.63 -31.27
N SER A 416 -23.28 12.43 -32.15
CA SER A 416 -24.71 12.52 -31.85
C SER A 416 -25.23 11.48 -30.84
N GLY A 417 -24.49 10.40 -30.62
CA GLY A 417 -24.92 9.23 -29.85
C GLY A 417 -25.41 8.05 -30.70
N ASP A 418 -25.53 8.23 -32.03
CA ASP A 418 -25.90 7.14 -32.94
C ASP A 418 -24.86 6.02 -32.89
N ILE A 419 -25.30 4.78 -32.66
CA ILE A 419 -24.41 3.63 -32.49
C ILE A 419 -23.79 3.25 -33.85
N LEU A 420 -22.46 3.25 -33.91
CA LEU A 420 -21.68 2.70 -35.03
C LEU A 420 -21.48 1.19 -34.87
N GLY A 421 -21.37 0.69 -33.64
CA GLY A 421 -21.26 -0.73 -33.34
C GLY A 421 -21.09 -1.06 -31.85
N ARG A 422 -21.36 -2.31 -31.49
CA ARG A 422 -21.14 -2.88 -30.14
C ARG A 422 -20.44 -4.23 -30.23
N SER A 423 -19.65 -4.56 -29.23
CA SER A 423 -18.97 -5.84 -29.13
C SER A 423 -18.83 -6.27 -27.67
N ASP A 424 -19.15 -7.53 -27.37
CA ASP A 424 -18.96 -8.18 -26.07
C ASP A 424 -17.65 -9.00 -26.00
N VAL A 425 -16.77 -8.89 -27.01
CA VAL A 425 -15.46 -9.56 -27.00
C VAL A 425 -14.68 -9.36 -25.68
N PRO A 426 -14.71 -8.19 -25.01
CA PRO A 426 -14.04 -8.03 -23.73
C PRO A 426 -14.54 -8.96 -22.61
N ALA A 427 -15.79 -9.43 -22.64
CA ALA A 427 -16.32 -10.35 -21.66
C ALA A 427 -15.57 -11.70 -21.63
N GLU A 428 -14.95 -12.10 -22.75
CA GLU A 428 -14.17 -13.33 -22.86
C GLU A 428 -12.70 -13.16 -22.43
N PHE A 429 -12.23 -11.95 -22.11
CA PHE A 429 -10.81 -11.70 -21.83
C PHE A 429 -10.26 -12.53 -20.68
N ALA A 430 -10.98 -12.59 -19.55
CA ALA A 430 -10.53 -13.36 -18.39
C ALA A 430 -10.38 -14.85 -18.71
N LYS A 431 -11.35 -15.41 -19.45
CA LYS A 431 -11.34 -16.82 -19.85
C LYS A 431 -10.27 -17.11 -20.90
N ARG A 432 -10.08 -16.21 -21.87
CA ARG A 432 -9.20 -16.43 -23.03
C ARG A 432 -7.73 -16.12 -22.73
N TYR A 433 -7.46 -15.10 -21.93
CA TYR A 433 -6.11 -14.60 -21.65
C TYR A 433 -5.70 -14.78 -20.20
N GLY A 434 -6.55 -15.39 -19.36
CA GLY A 434 -6.32 -15.63 -17.94
C GLY A 434 -6.55 -14.42 -17.03
N GLN A 435 -6.76 -13.22 -17.60
CA GLN A 435 -6.97 -11.98 -16.85
C GLN A 435 -7.96 -11.06 -17.58
N PRO A 436 -8.78 -10.27 -16.86
CA PRO A 436 -9.66 -9.27 -17.46
C PRO A 436 -8.90 -7.98 -17.83
N ALA A 437 -9.61 -7.02 -18.43
CA ALA A 437 -9.17 -5.63 -18.47
C ALA A 437 -9.92 -4.82 -17.40
N VAL A 438 -9.22 -4.01 -16.61
CA VAL A 438 -9.81 -3.22 -15.52
C VAL A 438 -9.27 -1.79 -15.54
N GLY A 439 -10.19 -0.82 -15.49
CA GLY A 439 -9.84 0.59 -15.37
C GLY A 439 -9.56 0.97 -13.92
N ILE A 440 -8.57 1.86 -13.71
CA ILE A 440 -8.23 2.37 -12.38
C ILE A 440 -7.68 3.79 -12.47
N LYS A 441 -7.87 4.59 -11.41
CA LYS A 441 -7.18 5.88 -11.27
C LYS A 441 -5.66 5.64 -11.25
N ARG A 442 -4.90 6.36 -12.07
CA ARG A 442 -3.46 6.12 -12.23
C ARG A 442 -2.71 6.20 -10.90
N THR A 443 -3.07 7.18 -10.06
CA THR A 443 -2.39 7.42 -8.78
C THR A 443 -2.65 6.34 -7.74
N ILE A 444 -3.77 5.61 -7.85
CA ILE A 444 -4.05 4.45 -6.99
C ILE A 444 -3.14 3.28 -7.36
N ILE A 445 -3.09 2.89 -8.63
CA ILE A 445 -2.29 1.72 -9.04
C ILE A 445 -0.79 1.97 -8.86
N THR A 446 -0.29 3.19 -9.12
CA THR A 446 1.13 3.51 -8.87
C THR A 446 1.45 3.48 -7.38
N SER A 447 0.56 3.96 -6.51
CA SER A 447 0.73 3.83 -5.06
C SER A 447 0.79 2.37 -4.65
N TRP A 448 -0.16 1.54 -5.10
CA TRP A 448 -0.18 0.12 -4.77
C TRP A 448 1.08 -0.62 -5.21
N LEU A 449 1.61 -0.31 -6.39
CA LEU A 449 2.84 -0.92 -6.88
C LEU A 449 4.06 -0.45 -6.10
N ARG A 450 4.15 0.84 -5.77
CA ARG A 450 5.20 1.39 -4.90
C ARG A 450 5.17 0.72 -3.53
N ASP A 451 3.99 0.66 -2.91
CA ASP A 451 3.78 0.03 -1.61
C ASP A 451 4.15 -1.45 -1.68
N LEU A 452 3.76 -2.16 -2.74
CA LEU A 452 4.14 -3.56 -2.96
C LEU A 452 5.65 -3.77 -3.08
N ALA A 453 6.38 -2.86 -3.72
CA ALA A 453 7.84 -2.94 -3.81
C ALA A 453 8.48 -2.75 -2.43
N ILE A 454 8.02 -1.75 -1.66
CA ILE A 454 8.47 -1.53 -0.28
C ILE A 454 8.14 -2.75 0.59
N GLU A 455 6.91 -3.23 0.49
CA GLU A 455 6.42 -4.49 1.09
C GLU A 455 7.13 -5.73 0.56
N SER A 456 7.96 -5.63 -0.48
CA SER A 456 8.83 -6.70 -1.01
C SER A 456 10.29 -6.55 -0.56
N GLY A 457 10.62 -5.50 0.20
CA GLY A 457 11.98 -5.22 0.67
C GLY A 457 12.85 -4.57 -0.41
N VAL A 458 12.22 -3.82 -1.32
CA VAL A 458 12.87 -2.92 -2.27
C VAL A 458 12.96 -1.55 -1.63
N GLU A 459 14.15 -0.96 -1.61
CA GLU A 459 14.34 0.41 -1.15
C GLU A 459 13.83 1.40 -2.21
N VAL A 460 13.14 2.46 -1.79
CA VAL A 460 12.65 3.53 -2.68
C VAL A 460 13.15 4.86 -2.15
N ARG A 461 13.91 5.59 -2.97
CA ARG A 461 14.51 6.89 -2.63
C ARG A 461 13.91 8.01 -3.48
N GLU A 462 13.25 8.96 -2.83
CA GLU A 462 12.58 10.11 -3.44
C GLU A 462 13.47 11.36 -3.46
N GLY A 463 13.27 12.25 -4.44
CA GLY A 463 14.15 13.40 -4.67
C GLY A 463 15.53 13.02 -5.22
N TRP A 464 15.64 11.88 -5.92
CA TRP A 464 16.87 11.40 -6.56
C TRP A 464 16.74 11.51 -8.09
N LYS A 465 17.14 12.67 -8.61
CA LYS A 465 17.12 12.97 -10.04
C LYS A 465 18.46 12.61 -10.68
N LEU A 466 18.45 11.64 -11.60
CA LEU A 466 19.65 11.17 -12.30
C LEU A 466 20.23 12.25 -13.23
N GLU A 467 21.54 12.46 -13.14
CA GLU A 467 22.28 13.43 -13.96
C GLU A 467 23.30 12.75 -14.88
N GLN A 468 24.00 11.72 -14.38
CA GLN A 468 25.07 11.04 -15.09
C GLN A 468 25.13 9.55 -14.73
N ILE A 469 25.63 8.74 -15.67
CA ILE A 469 25.93 7.31 -15.47
C ILE A 469 27.39 7.07 -15.85
N GLN A 470 28.13 6.35 -15.01
CA GLN A 470 29.45 5.81 -15.32
C GLN A 470 29.41 4.29 -15.23
N GLU A 471 29.97 3.61 -16.23
CA GLU A 471 30.05 2.15 -16.25
C GLU A 471 31.51 1.71 -16.21
N THR A 472 31.73 0.58 -15.56
CA THR A 472 32.98 -0.15 -15.51
C THR A 472 32.74 -1.59 -15.94
N GLU A 473 33.79 -2.39 -16.08
CA GLU A 473 33.63 -3.80 -16.42
C GLU A 473 32.86 -4.58 -15.36
N ASP A 474 32.81 -4.14 -14.09
CA ASP A 474 32.21 -4.90 -12.98
C ASP A 474 31.03 -4.20 -12.27
N SER A 475 30.80 -2.92 -12.56
CA SER A 475 29.79 -2.11 -11.86
C SER A 475 29.30 -0.92 -12.67
N VAL A 476 28.19 -0.32 -12.22
CA VAL A 476 27.65 0.96 -12.71
C VAL A 476 27.48 1.92 -11.54
N ILE A 477 27.81 3.19 -11.76
CA ILE A 477 27.60 4.29 -10.80
C ILE A 477 26.60 5.27 -11.41
N ALA A 478 25.52 5.54 -10.67
CA ALA A 478 24.57 6.59 -10.98
C ALA A 478 24.88 7.82 -10.14
N PHE A 479 24.98 8.98 -10.77
CA PHE A 479 25.15 10.28 -10.11
C PHE A 479 23.86 11.08 -10.21
N PHE A 480 23.47 11.69 -9.11
CA PHE A 480 22.21 12.39 -8.96
C PHE A 480 22.44 13.84 -8.53
N GLU A 481 21.42 14.66 -8.78
CA GLU A 481 21.38 16.07 -8.38
C GLU A 481 21.72 16.24 -6.88
N GLY A 482 22.48 17.29 -6.58
CA GLY A 482 22.98 17.54 -5.23
C GLY A 482 24.23 16.71 -4.86
N GLY A 483 24.91 16.12 -5.85
CA GLY A 483 26.19 15.42 -5.65
C GLY A 483 26.08 14.02 -5.06
N LYS A 484 24.87 13.45 -4.99
CA LYS A 484 24.63 12.10 -4.48
C LYS A 484 25.05 11.06 -5.54
N SER A 485 25.46 9.88 -5.11
CA SER A 485 25.73 8.77 -6.02
C SER A 485 25.39 7.41 -5.40
N GLU A 486 25.17 6.41 -6.25
CA GLU A 486 25.01 5.02 -5.82
C GLU A 486 25.67 4.08 -6.83
N THR A 487 26.26 2.99 -6.34
CA THR A 487 26.90 1.95 -7.16
C THR A 487 26.07 0.69 -7.17
N GLY A 488 25.86 0.10 -8.34
CA GLY A 488 25.18 -1.19 -8.51
C GLY A 488 25.91 -2.12 -9.49
N SER A 489 25.42 -3.34 -9.59
CA SER A 489 25.90 -4.34 -10.56
C SER A 489 25.42 -4.03 -11.99
N PHE A 490 24.19 -3.53 -12.12
CA PHE A 490 23.60 -3.01 -13.34
C PHE A 490 22.48 -2.02 -13.03
N LEU A 491 22.03 -1.29 -14.05
CA LEU A 491 21.01 -0.24 -13.95
C LEU A 491 19.86 -0.50 -14.92
N VAL A 492 18.63 -0.31 -14.45
CA VAL A 492 17.41 -0.35 -15.25
C VAL A 492 16.77 1.04 -15.30
N GLY A 493 16.68 1.63 -16.49
CA GLY A 493 15.96 2.87 -16.75
C GLY A 493 14.46 2.65 -16.96
N ALA A 494 13.66 3.14 -16.02
CA ALA A 494 12.20 3.09 -16.01
C ALA A 494 11.58 4.50 -15.79
N ASP A 495 12.29 5.54 -16.25
CA ASP A 495 12.07 6.96 -15.95
C ASP A 495 11.19 7.70 -16.98
N GLY A 496 10.54 6.93 -17.86
CA GLY A 496 9.39 7.36 -18.66
C GLY A 496 9.71 8.28 -19.85
N LEU A 497 8.71 9.00 -20.35
CA LEU A 497 8.80 9.81 -21.57
C LEU A 497 9.94 10.85 -21.57
N LYS A 498 10.25 11.43 -20.40
CA LYS A 498 11.33 12.41 -20.22
C LYS A 498 12.60 11.76 -19.65
N ALA A 499 12.85 10.50 -20.00
CA ALA A 499 13.94 9.68 -19.48
C ALA A 499 15.31 10.37 -19.60
N ALA A 500 15.99 10.53 -18.47
CA ALA A 500 17.40 10.88 -18.43
C ALA A 500 18.26 9.68 -18.85
N THR A 501 17.85 8.45 -18.51
CA THR A 501 18.57 7.23 -18.91
C THR A 501 18.69 7.13 -20.43
N ARG A 502 17.60 7.38 -21.18
CA ARG A 502 17.60 7.44 -22.65
C ARG A 502 18.65 8.39 -23.20
N ARG A 503 18.63 9.65 -22.76
CA ARG A 503 19.58 10.67 -23.19
C ARG A 503 21.02 10.26 -22.90
N LEU A 504 21.29 9.73 -21.71
CA LEU A 504 22.63 9.34 -21.27
C LEU A 504 23.16 8.12 -22.04
N LEU A 505 22.34 7.09 -22.26
CA LEU A 505 22.74 5.89 -23.00
C LEU A 505 22.97 6.19 -24.49
N LEU A 506 22.09 6.96 -25.13
CA LEU A 506 22.25 7.36 -26.52
C LEU A 506 23.52 8.20 -26.74
N ALA A 507 23.79 9.16 -25.85
CA ALA A 507 25.00 9.98 -25.93
C ALA A 507 26.29 9.14 -25.86
N ARG A 508 26.30 8.06 -25.08
CA ARG A 508 27.44 7.13 -25.02
C ARG A 508 27.64 6.34 -26.32
N GLY A 509 26.55 6.10 -27.06
CA GLY A 509 26.60 5.54 -28.42
C GLY A 509 26.92 6.57 -29.51
N GLY A 510 27.20 7.83 -29.15
CA GLY A 510 27.43 8.92 -30.12
C GLY A 510 26.15 9.40 -30.81
N ILE A 511 24.98 9.15 -30.22
CA ILE A 511 23.67 9.49 -30.78
C ILE A 511 23.05 10.62 -29.96
N GLU A 512 22.68 11.71 -30.63
CA GLU A 512 21.94 12.80 -30.00
C GLU A 512 20.48 12.41 -29.78
N ASP A 513 19.99 12.49 -28.54
CA ASP A 513 18.60 12.21 -28.22
C ASP A 513 17.70 13.37 -28.67
N VAL A 514 16.64 13.05 -29.40
CA VAL A 514 15.66 14.03 -29.87
C VAL A 514 14.61 14.24 -28.78
N LYS A 515 14.28 15.52 -28.52
CA LYS A 515 13.19 15.89 -27.60
C LYS A 515 11.86 15.25 -28.06
N PRO A 516 10.93 14.94 -27.12
CA PRO A 516 9.60 14.48 -27.48
C PRO A 516 8.94 15.40 -28.50
N SER A 517 8.43 14.81 -29.59
CA SER A 517 7.75 15.52 -30.67
C SER A 517 6.25 15.50 -30.41
N PHE A 518 5.61 16.67 -30.47
CA PHE A 518 4.17 16.77 -30.32
C PHE A 518 3.47 16.12 -31.50
N THR A 519 2.39 15.40 -31.25
CA THR A 519 1.67 14.69 -32.31
C THR A 519 0.61 15.55 -33.01
N GLY A 520 0.50 16.83 -32.66
CA GLY A 520 -0.60 17.71 -33.10
C GLY A 520 -1.89 17.53 -32.30
N LEU A 521 -1.90 16.72 -31.24
CA LEU A 521 -3.10 16.35 -30.49
C LEU A 521 -2.95 16.65 -29.00
N THR A 522 -4.02 17.18 -28.42
CA THR A 522 -4.15 17.41 -26.98
C THR A 522 -5.29 16.55 -26.44
N GLN A 523 -5.18 16.14 -25.17
CA GLN A 523 -6.29 15.56 -24.42
C GLN A 523 -6.66 16.38 -23.20
N VAL A 524 -7.97 16.55 -22.99
CA VAL A 524 -8.56 16.91 -21.69
C VAL A 524 -9.15 15.64 -21.10
N SER A 525 -8.69 15.24 -19.93
CA SER A 525 -9.19 14.05 -19.23
C SER A 525 -9.89 14.42 -17.94
N GLY A 526 -10.99 13.72 -17.64
CA GLY A 526 -11.77 13.92 -16.42
C GLY A 526 -12.22 12.64 -15.74
N ILE A 527 -12.58 12.77 -14.46
CA ILE A 527 -13.22 11.72 -13.66
C ILE A 527 -14.55 12.26 -13.18
N SER A 528 -15.62 11.49 -13.37
CA SER A 528 -17.00 11.88 -13.02
C SER A 528 -17.73 10.73 -12.35
N PRO A 529 -18.83 10.99 -11.63
CA PRO A 529 -19.79 9.95 -11.28
C PRO A 529 -20.19 9.16 -12.52
N THR A 530 -20.30 7.83 -12.39
CA THR A 530 -20.73 6.98 -13.51
C THR A 530 -22.17 7.35 -13.91
N PRO A 531 -22.42 7.71 -15.19
CA PRO A 531 -23.77 7.96 -15.69
C PRO A 531 -24.70 6.77 -15.43
N GLU A 532 -25.95 7.05 -15.07
CA GLU A 532 -26.93 6.00 -14.72
C GLU A 532 -27.08 4.95 -15.82
N ALA A 533 -27.10 5.39 -17.08
CA ALA A 533 -27.17 4.53 -18.26
C ALA A 533 -26.01 3.53 -18.39
N PHE A 534 -24.90 3.72 -17.66
CA PHE A 534 -23.70 2.89 -17.78
C PHE A 534 -23.52 1.90 -16.61
N ARG A 535 -24.28 2.04 -15.51
CA ARG A 535 -24.02 1.28 -14.27
C ARG A 535 -24.04 -0.25 -14.43
N ASN A 536 -24.86 -0.76 -15.34
CA ASN A 536 -25.02 -2.20 -15.59
C ASN A 536 -24.34 -2.69 -16.88
N SER A 537 -23.57 -1.84 -17.55
CA SER A 537 -22.87 -2.16 -18.81
C SER A 537 -21.47 -1.54 -18.76
N PRO A 538 -20.52 -2.20 -18.06
CA PRO A 538 -19.14 -1.74 -17.94
C PRO A 538 -18.44 -1.86 -19.30
N ALA A 539 -18.48 -0.75 -20.04
CA ALA A 539 -18.02 -0.67 -21.41
C ALA A 539 -16.96 0.41 -21.59
N ALA A 540 -16.10 0.22 -22.58
CA ALA A 540 -15.27 1.27 -23.14
C ALA A 540 -16.08 1.89 -24.26
N ARG A 541 -16.44 3.15 -24.09
CA ARG A 541 -17.32 3.86 -25.03
C ARG A 541 -16.54 4.93 -25.77
N ASN A 542 -16.69 4.96 -27.09
CA ASN A 542 -16.07 5.95 -27.97
C ASN A 542 -17.14 6.77 -28.67
N TRP A 543 -16.95 8.09 -28.74
CA TRP A 543 -17.73 8.99 -29.57
C TRP A 543 -16.82 9.65 -30.59
N TYR A 544 -17.18 9.56 -31.86
CA TYR A 544 -16.42 10.12 -32.98
C TYR A 544 -17.12 11.36 -33.53
N GLY A 545 -16.45 12.51 -33.42
CA GLY A 545 -16.88 13.77 -33.99
C GLY A 545 -15.93 14.26 -35.06
N GLU A 546 -16.26 15.42 -35.61
CA GLU A 546 -15.37 16.19 -36.48
C GLU A 546 -14.27 16.83 -35.63
N LEU A 547 -13.00 16.51 -35.96
CA LEU A 547 -11.81 16.99 -35.26
C LEU A 547 -11.87 16.77 -33.73
N SER A 548 -12.59 15.74 -33.29
CA SER A 548 -12.84 15.50 -31.87
C SER A 548 -13.21 14.05 -31.60
N HIS A 549 -12.73 13.51 -30.48
CA HIS A 549 -13.01 12.14 -30.05
C HIS A 549 -13.12 12.08 -28.53
N VAL A 550 -14.14 11.39 -28.02
CA VAL A 550 -14.27 11.09 -26.58
C VAL A 550 -14.18 9.60 -26.36
N ILE A 551 -13.39 9.18 -25.36
CA ILE A 551 -13.40 7.83 -24.82
C ILE A 551 -13.75 7.86 -23.33
N CYS A 552 -14.56 6.91 -22.85
CA CYS A 552 -14.77 6.70 -21.42
C CYS A 552 -14.77 5.22 -21.03
N TYR A 553 -14.43 4.93 -19.78
CA TYR A 553 -14.52 3.59 -19.17
C TYR A 553 -14.63 3.68 -17.64
N PRO A 554 -15.23 2.67 -16.98
CA PRO A 554 -15.31 2.64 -15.52
C PRO A 554 -13.92 2.49 -14.89
N ILE A 555 -13.67 3.21 -13.80
CA ILE A 555 -12.43 3.12 -13.00
C ILE A 555 -12.68 2.77 -11.53
N ALA A 556 -13.95 2.77 -11.12
CA ALA A 556 -14.47 2.23 -9.88
C ALA A 556 -15.96 1.92 -10.10
N HIS A 557 -16.61 1.25 -9.14
CA HIS A 557 -18.05 0.92 -9.23
C HIS A 557 -18.97 2.14 -9.47
N SER A 558 -18.57 3.33 -9.04
CA SER A 558 -19.37 4.57 -9.16
C SER A 558 -18.62 5.73 -9.81
N ARG A 559 -17.48 5.46 -10.47
CA ARG A 559 -16.67 6.48 -11.14
C ARG A 559 -16.26 6.04 -12.54
N THR A 560 -16.42 6.96 -13.48
CA THR A 560 -16.01 6.82 -14.88
C THR A 560 -14.93 7.82 -15.19
N SER A 561 -13.86 7.36 -15.83
CA SER A 561 -12.85 8.22 -16.43
C SER A 561 -13.19 8.45 -17.89
N TRP A 562 -12.95 9.67 -18.38
CA TRP A 562 -13.15 10.04 -19.77
C TRP A 562 -12.03 10.94 -20.27
N ALA A 563 -11.81 10.94 -21.58
CA ALA A 563 -10.85 11.83 -22.24
C ALA A 563 -11.42 12.36 -23.56
N LEU A 564 -11.38 13.68 -23.74
CA LEU A 564 -11.66 14.39 -24.98
C LEU A 564 -10.35 14.70 -25.69
N THR A 565 -10.17 14.17 -26.90
CA THR A 565 -9.02 14.42 -27.77
C THR A 565 -9.39 15.45 -28.83
N LEU A 566 -8.53 16.45 -29.01
CA LEU A 566 -8.68 17.55 -29.97
C LEU A 566 -7.34 17.81 -30.68
N PRO A 567 -7.33 18.37 -31.90
CA PRO A 567 -6.16 19.04 -32.43
C PRO A 567 -5.68 20.13 -31.47
N GLY A 568 -4.36 20.22 -31.28
CA GLY A 568 -3.73 21.21 -30.40
C GLY A 568 -2.50 21.83 -31.07
N ASN A 569 -1.84 22.74 -30.36
CA ASN A 569 -0.58 23.39 -30.75
C ASN A 569 0.49 23.20 -29.66
N ASP A 570 1.77 23.27 -30.05
CA ASP A 570 2.96 22.90 -29.25
C ASP A 570 3.11 23.64 -27.90
N GLU A 571 2.46 24.80 -27.74
CA GLU A 571 2.61 25.69 -26.57
C GLU A 571 1.99 25.13 -25.27
N GLU A 572 1.29 23.99 -25.31
CA GLU A 572 0.54 23.45 -24.17
C GLU A 572 1.35 22.52 -23.23
N GLU A 573 2.68 22.41 -23.39
CA GLU A 573 3.55 21.61 -22.50
C GLU A 573 3.42 22.02 -21.01
N ALA A 574 2.95 23.25 -20.73
CA ALA A 574 2.88 23.87 -19.41
C ALA A 574 1.75 23.38 -18.47
N ALA A 575 0.82 22.51 -18.90
CA ALA A 575 -0.40 22.22 -18.13
C ALA A 575 -0.50 20.81 -17.49
N TRP A 576 0.62 20.14 -17.18
CA TRP A 576 0.63 18.83 -16.48
C TRP A 576 0.10 18.85 -15.02
N GLY A 577 -0.57 19.93 -14.60
CA GLY A 577 -1.15 20.11 -13.28
C GLY A 577 -2.66 19.89 -13.26
N LEU A 578 -3.16 19.52 -12.08
CA LEU A 578 -4.59 19.55 -11.79
C LEU A 578 -5.13 20.96 -11.96
N PHE A 579 -6.30 21.07 -12.58
CA PHE A 579 -6.98 22.35 -12.67
C PHE A 579 -7.45 22.77 -11.28
N SER A 580 -7.24 24.04 -10.92
CA SER A 580 -7.91 24.66 -9.77
C SER A 580 -9.43 24.60 -9.97
N ASP A 581 -10.20 24.78 -8.90
CA ASP A 581 -11.67 24.75 -8.99
C ASP A 581 -12.21 25.77 -10.01
N GLU A 582 -11.63 26.98 -10.03
CA GLU A 582 -11.97 28.04 -11.00
C GLU A 582 -11.63 27.64 -12.44
N LYS A 583 -10.40 27.15 -12.69
CA LYS A 583 -9.98 26.71 -14.02
C LYS A 583 -10.79 25.51 -14.49
N ARG A 584 -11.17 24.61 -13.57
CA ARG A 584 -12.04 23.47 -13.83
C ARG A 584 -13.43 23.93 -14.23
N ALA A 585 -14.02 24.89 -13.51
CA ALA A 585 -15.34 25.44 -13.85
C ALA A 585 -15.33 26.10 -15.24
N ALA A 586 -14.34 26.94 -15.53
CA ALA A 586 -14.22 27.62 -16.82
C ALA A 586 -14.00 26.63 -17.99
N GLU A 587 -13.13 25.63 -17.81
CA GLU A 587 -12.90 24.64 -18.88
C GLU A 587 -14.13 23.76 -19.12
N LYS A 588 -14.87 23.39 -18.05
CA LYS A 588 -16.15 22.67 -18.19
C LYS A 588 -17.14 23.46 -19.02
N GLU A 589 -17.37 24.73 -18.68
CA GLU A 589 -18.31 25.59 -19.41
C GLU A 589 -17.92 25.71 -20.89
N LYS A 590 -16.65 25.97 -21.16
CA LYS A 590 -16.10 26.04 -22.51
C LYS A 590 -16.32 24.74 -23.30
N MET A 591 -15.93 23.58 -22.72
CA MET A 591 -16.08 22.29 -23.38
C MET A 591 -17.56 21.96 -23.63
N THR A 592 -18.42 22.17 -22.63
CA THR A 592 -19.85 21.93 -22.75
C THR A 592 -20.47 22.79 -23.84
N GLY A 593 -20.13 24.08 -23.93
CA GLY A 593 -20.60 24.96 -25.00
C GLY A 593 -20.19 24.47 -26.39
N ILE A 594 -18.93 24.09 -26.57
CA ILE A 594 -18.41 23.57 -27.85
C ILE A 594 -19.12 22.26 -28.25
N LEU A 595 -19.21 21.32 -27.31
CA LEU A 595 -19.82 20.01 -27.56
C LEU A 595 -21.33 20.15 -27.83
N GLN A 596 -22.03 21.01 -27.08
CA GLN A 596 -23.45 21.27 -27.28
C GLN A 596 -23.74 21.93 -28.63
N ALA A 597 -22.94 22.93 -29.03
CA ALA A 597 -23.09 23.59 -30.34
C ALA A 597 -22.88 22.62 -31.51
N LYS A 598 -22.07 21.57 -31.32
CA LYS A 598 -21.83 20.50 -32.29
C LYS A 598 -22.81 19.32 -32.16
N GLY A 599 -23.85 19.43 -31.33
CA GLY A 599 -24.88 18.39 -31.19
C GLY A 599 -24.39 17.09 -30.57
N TRP A 600 -23.43 17.16 -29.64
CA TRP A 600 -22.91 15.97 -28.97
C TRP A 600 -23.93 15.31 -28.04
N ASP A 601 -23.80 13.99 -27.91
CA ASP A 601 -24.59 13.13 -27.03
C ASP A 601 -24.71 13.75 -25.63
N PRO A 602 -25.94 13.96 -25.10
CA PRO A 602 -26.16 14.52 -23.78
C PRO A 602 -25.42 13.80 -22.66
N VAL A 603 -25.12 12.50 -22.79
CA VAL A 603 -24.38 11.76 -21.77
C VAL A 603 -22.92 12.23 -21.67
N VAL A 604 -22.31 12.64 -22.80
CA VAL A 604 -20.96 13.20 -22.84
C VAL A 604 -20.95 14.57 -22.18
N LEU A 605 -21.93 15.42 -22.49
CA LEU A 605 -22.12 16.72 -21.83
C LEU A 605 -22.27 16.56 -20.31
N GLY A 606 -23.07 15.57 -19.89
CA GLY A 606 -23.28 15.24 -18.48
C GLY A 606 -21.99 14.84 -17.76
N MET A 607 -21.14 14.01 -18.39
CA MET A 607 -19.82 13.66 -17.84
C MET A 607 -18.89 14.87 -17.74
N VAL A 608 -18.86 15.74 -18.76
CA VAL A 608 -18.03 16.95 -18.72
C VAL A 608 -18.47 17.87 -17.57
N ASN A 609 -19.76 18.16 -17.48
CA ASN A 609 -20.32 19.05 -16.45
C ASN A 609 -20.09 18.50 -15.02
N SER A 610 -20.24 17.19 -14.83
CA SER A 610 -20.11 16.53 -13.52
C SER A 610 -18.67 16.18 -13.12
N ALA A 611 -17.66 16.50 -13.94
CA ALA A 611 -16.29 16.10 -13.67
C ALA A 611 -15.72 16.66 -12.36
N GLU A 612 -15.36 15.77 -11.43
CA GLU A 612 -14.76 16.12 -10.14
C GLU A 612 -13.26 16.42 -10.30
N ARG A 613 -12.66 15.98 -11.40
CA ARG A 613 -11.24 16.13 -11.72
C ARG A 613 -11.09 16.48 -13.20
N LEU A 614 -10.20 17.42 -13.54
CA LEU A 614 -9.79 17.70 -14.91
C LEU A 614 -8.27 17.91 -15.01
N ILE A 615 -7.69 17.39 -16.09
CA ILE A 615 -6.31 17.63 -16.52
C ILE A 615 -6.28 17.84 -18.03
N LYS A 616 -5.33 18.63 -18.53
CA LYS A 616 -5.11 18.86 -19.96
C LYS A 616 -3.64 18.68 -20.30
N TYR A 617 -3.33 17.90 -21.33
CA TYR A 617 -1.94 17.64 -21.72
C TYR A 617 -1.82 17.37 -23.22
N GLY A 618 -0.72 17.84 -23.81
CA GLY A 618 -0.33 17.48 -25.17
C GLY A 618 0.09 16.01 -25.26
N ILE A 619 -0.16 15.38 -26.41
CA ILE A 619 0.31 14.05 -26.73
C ILE A 619 1.63 14.18 -27.47
N TYR A 620 2.65 13.50 -26.95
CA TYR A 620 4.00 13.50 -27.50
C TYR A 620 4.45 12.07 -27.73
N ASP A 621 5.31 11.89 -28.73
CA ASP A 621 6.05 10.65 -28.93
C ASP A 621 7.53 10.93 -29.22
N ARG A 622 8.29 9.87 -29.47
CA ARG A 622 9.70 9.96 -29.81
C ARG A 622 10.01 9.06 -31.01
N PRO A 623 11.11 9.36 -31.73
CA PRO A 623 11.65 8.44 -32.72
C PRO A 623 11.90 7.05 -32.12
N GLU A 624 11.55 6.05 -32.92
CA GLU A 624 11.78 4.64 -32.62
C GLU A 624 13.28 4.37 -32.45
N LEU A 625 13.63 3.61 -31.41
CA LEU A 625 14.98 3.12 -31.19
C LEU A 625 15.15 1.72 -31.75
N GLN A 626 16.32 1.45 -32.32
CA GLN A 626 16.77 0.11 -32.67
C GLN A 626 17.08 -0.71 -31.41
N PRO A 627 17.00 -2.06 -31.45
CA PRO A 627 17.21 -2.90 -30.26
C PRO A 627 18.53 -2.64 -29.52
N GLU A 628 19.60 -2.35 -30.24
CA GLU A 628 20.95 -2.12 -29.71
C GLU A 628 21.06 -0.79 -28.96
N GLN A 629 20.09 0.10 -29.14
CA GLN A 629 20.02 1.41 -28.49
C GLN A 629 19.25 1.36 -27.16
N TRP A 630 18.69 0.20 -26.78
CA TRP A 630 17.92 0.04 -25.53
C TRP A 630 18.81 -0.19 -24.32
N TYR A 631 20.10 -0.48 -24.53
CA TYR A 631 21.06 -0.80 -23.49
C TYR A 631 22.46 -0.31 -23.86
N SER A 632 23.34 -0.25 -22.87
CA SER A 632 24.77 -0.02 -23.02
C SER A 632 25.46 -0.72 -21.85
N GLY A 633 26.45 -1.57 -22.11
CA GLY A 633 27.19 -2.31 -21.08
C GLY A 633 26.29 -2.93 -19.99
N ARG A 634 26.26 -2.27 -18.81
CA ARG A 634 25.53 -2.66 -17.60
C ARG A 634 24.24 -1.86 -17.38
N CYS A 635 23.74 -1.14 -18.37
CA CYS A 635 22.52 -0.35 -18.30
C CYS A 635 21.51 -0.80 -19.36
N VAL A 636 20.22 -0.88 -19.00
CA VAL A 636 19.12 -1.24 -19.92
C VAL A 636 17.89 -0.40 -19.62
N MET A 637 17.04 -0.15 -20.62
CA MET A 637 15.82 0.64 -20.48
C MET A 637 14.54 -0.16 -20.75
N VAL A 638 13.44 0.25 -20.11
CA VAL A 638 12.10 -0.33 -20.25
C VAL A 638 11.03 0.77 -20.36
N GLY A 639 9.85 0.41 -20.88
CA GLY A 639 8.70 1.30 -20.95
C GLY A 639 8.92 2.54 -21.82
N ASP A 640 8.30 3.66 -21.43
CA ASP A 640 8.33 4.91 -22.20
C ASP A 640 9.75 5.52 -22.36
N ALA A 641 10.78 5.00 -21.68
CA ALA A 641 12.17 5.38 -21.94
C ALA A 641 12.64 4.93 -23.33
N VAL A 642 12.13 3.79 -23.83
CA VAL A 642 12.50 3.20 -25.13
C VAL A 642 11.38 3.26 -26.17
N HIS A 643 10.12 3.10 -25.77
CA HIS A 643 8.97 3.07 -26.69
C HIS A 643 7.77 3.91 -26.20
N PRO A 644 7.97 5.23 -25.96
CA PRO A 644 6.86 6.09 -25.56
C PRO A 644 5.74 6.05 -26.61
N THR A 645 4.53 5.81 -26.14
CA THR A 645 3.37 5.59 -27.01
C THR A 645 2.25 6.57 -26.75
N SER A 646 1.52 6.94 -27.80
CA SER A 646 0.28 7.70 -27.64
C SER A 646 -0.77 6.84 -26.94
N VAL A 647 -1.65 7.49 -26.19
CA VAL A 647 -2.62 6.83 -25.30
C VAL A 647 -3.70 6.03 -26.04
N HIS A 648 -3.78 6.12 -27.37
CA HIS A 648 -4.95 5.71 -28.14
C HIS A 648 -5.21 4.20 -28.16
N LEU A 649 -4.19 3.35 -27.91
CA LEU A 649 -4.36 1.91 -27.72
C LEU A 649 -4.41 1.49 -26.25
N GLY A 650 -4.11 2.39 -25.31
CA GLY A 650 -4.02 2.05 -23.88
C GLY A 650 -2.89 1.07 -23.53
N GLN A 651 -1.86 0.95 -24.37
CA GLN A 651 -0.83 -0.10 -24.22
C GLN A 651 0.50 0.35 -23.61
N GLY A 652 0.72 1.63 -23.28
CA GLY A 652 2.01 2.09 -22.74
C GLY A 652 2.40 1.37 -21.44
N ALA A 653 1.54 1.45 -20.43
CA ALA A 653 1.77 0.77 -19.15
C ALA A 653 1.83 -0.77 -19.27
N ASN A 654 0.96 -1.34 -20.12
CA ASN A 654 0.86 -2.79 -20.31
C ASN A 654 2.11 -3.36 -21.00
N GLN A 655 2.64 -2.68 -22.01
CA GLN A 655 3.90 -3.03 -22.66
C GLN A 655 5.10 -2.85 -21.72
N ALA A 656 5.10 -1.81 -20.89
CA ALA A 656 6.16 -1.64 -19.89
C ALA A 656 6.17 -2.81 -18.88
N CYS A 657 5.00 -3.36 -18.52
CA CYS A 657 4.93 -4.59 -17.73
C CYS A 657 5.49 -5.80 -18.50
N GLU A 658 5.17 -5.96 -19.79
CA GLU A 658 5.78 -7.01 -20.62
C GLU A 658 7.30 -6.91 -20.68
N ASP A 659 7.84 -5.69 -20.78
CA ASP A 659 9.28 -5.47 -20.74
C ASP A 659 9.88 -5.97 -19.43
N CYS A 660 9.25 -5.64 -18.31
CA CYS A 660 9.71 -6.07 -16.99
C CYS A 660 9.79 -7.60 -16.90
N TYR A 661 8.78 -8.30 -17.45
CA TYR A 661 8.76 -9.75 -17.49
C TYR A 661 9.87 -10.33 -18.38
N TYR A 662 9.96 -9.88 -19.63
CA TYR A 662 10.94 -10.43 -20.57
C TYR A 662 12.37 -10.09 -20.18
N LEU A 663 12.65 -8.85 -19.74
CA LEU A 663 13.96 -8.47 -19.23
C LEU A 663 14.35 -9.35 -18.03
N THR A 664 13.45 -9.48 -17.04
CA THR A 664 13.73 -10.34 -15.88
C THR A 664 13.99 -11.78 -16.34
N LYS A 665 13.23 -12.31 -17.30
CA LYS A 665 13.40 -13.69 -17.79
C LYS A 665 14.81 -13.94 -18.32
N GLU A 666 15.36 -13.01 -19.10
CA GLU A 666 16.70 -13.13 -19.71
C GLU A 666 17.84 -12.91 -18.68
N ILE A 667 17.62 -12.11 -17.63
CA ILE A 667 18.63 -11.91 -16.55
C ILE A 667 18.80 -13.21 -15.74
N PRO A 668 20.03 -13.71 -15.46
CA PRO A 668 20.21 -14.94 -14.67
C PRO A 668 19.70 -14.78 -13.22
N LYS A 669 19.48 -15.89 -12.50
CA LYS A 669 19.31 -15.80 -11.05
C LYS A 669 20.63 -15.35 -10.42
N PHE A 670 20.57 -14.49 -9.41
CA PHE A 670 21.76 -14.03 -8.72
C PHE A 670 22.46 -15.20 -8.01
N ASP A 671 23.77 -15.30 -8.25
CA ASP A 671 24.66 -16.30 -7.64
C ASP A 671 25.97 -15.60 -7.28
N ALA A 672 26.19 -15.37 -5.98
CA ALA A 672 27.37 -14.68 -5.47
C ALA A 672 28.69 -15.40 -5.82
N SER A 673 28.63 -16.70 -6.16
CA SER A 673 29.82 -17.51 -6.48
C SER A 673 30.27 -17.42 -7.93
N LYS A 674 29.40 -16.96 -8.85
CA LYS A 674 29.67 -17.00 -10.30
C LYS A 674 30.03 -15.67 -10.93
N GLY A 675 29.95 -14.57 -10.17
CA GLY A 675 30.10 -13.22 -10.71
C GLY A 675 28.98 -12.87 -11.71
N LEU A 676 28.86 -11.60 -12.09
CA LEU A 676 27.93 -11.14 -13.12
C LEU A 676 28.70 -10.26 -14.10
N SER A 677 29.17 -10.84 -15.21
CA SER A 677 29.99 -10.13 -16.20
C SER A 677 29.15 -9.19 -17.08
N THR A 678 29.80 -8.19 -17.66
CA THR A 678 29.15 -7.27 -18.62
C THR A 678 28.68 -8.02 -19.85
N SER A 679 29.42 -9.03 -20.31
CA SER A 679 29.03 -9.86 -21.46
C SER A 679 27.71 -10.59 -21.23
N THR A 680 27.54 -11.24 -20.08
CA THR A 680 26.30 -11.96 -19.74
C THR A 680 25.11 -11.00 -19.64
N LEU A 681 25.30 -9.82 -19.03
CA LEU A 681 24.25 -8.79 -19.00
C LEU A 681 23.89 -8.28 -20.39
N THR A 682 24.89 -8.00 -21.22
CA THR A 682 24.71 -7.51 -22.59
C THR A 682 23.95 -8.53 -23.45
N GLU A 683 24.27 -9.82 -23.32
CA GLU A 683 23.54 -10.90 -24.00
C GLU A 683 22.07 -10.96 -23.57
N ALA A 684 21.80 -10.86 -22.27
CA ALA A 684 20.43 -10.82 -21.73
C ALA A 684 19.66 -9.58 -22.23
N PHE A 685 20.29 -8.40 -22.20
CA PHE A 685 19.68 -7.15 -22.67
C PHE A 685 19.41 -7.17 -24.17
N LYS A 686 20.33 -7.72 -24.96
CA LYS A 686 20.17 -7.93 -26.39
C LYS A 686 19.00 -8.87 -26.69
N ALA A 687 18.89 -9.99 -25.98
CA ALA A 687 17.79 -10.94 -26.17
C ALA A 687 16.42 -10.32 -25.85
N TYR A 688 16.34 -9.56 -24.75
CA TYR A 688 15.16 -8.77 -24.39
C TYR A 688 14.79 -7.74 -25.46
N ALA A 689 15.73 -6.87 -25.86
CA ALA A 689 15.46 -5.79 -26.80
C ALA A 689 15.07 -6.32 -28.18
N THR A 690 15.78 -7.33 -28.69
CA THR A 690 15.48 -7.97 -29.99
C THR A 690 14.08 -8.58 -30.00
N ARG A 691 13.59 -9.10 -28.86
CA ARG A 691 12.24 -9.65 -28.73
C ARG A 691 11.16 -8.58 -28.66
N GLN A 692 11.38 -7.53 -27.86
CA GLN A 692 10.36 -6.55 -27.52
C GLN A 692 10.23 -5.42 -28.55
N GLN A 693 11.36 -4.99 -29.15
CA GLN A 693 11.38 -3.82 -30.01
C GLN A 693 10.41 -3.93 -31.21
N PRO A 694 10.35 -5.04 -31.98
CA PRO A 694 9.45 -5.10 -33.14
C PRO A 694 7.97 -5.04 -32.75
N HIS A 695 7.62 -5.66 -31.61
CA HIS A 695 6.25 -5.69 -31.11
C HIS A 695 5.82 -4.30 -30.62
N THR A 696 6.67 -3.66 -29.81
CA THR A 696 6.38 -2.35 -29.24
C THR A 696 6.35 -1.26 -30.32
N SER A 697 7.25 -1.32 -31.30
CA SER A 697 7.26 -0.46 -32.49
C SER A 697 5.93 -0.50 -33.26
N LEU A 698 5.40 -1.72 -33.51
CA LEU A 698 4.13 -1.87 -34.21
C LEU A 698 2.98 -1.22 -33.44
N LEU A 699 2.93 -1.41 -32.12
CA LEU A 699 1.89 -0.83 -31.27
C LEU A 699 2.01 0.69 -31.14
N VAL A 700 3.22 1.24 -31.07
CA VAL A 700 3.45 2.70 -31.08
C VAL A 700 2.96 3.33 -32.39
N LYS A 701 3.34 2.76 -33.53
CA LYS A 701 2.87 3.21 -34.86
C LYS A 701 1.35 3.08 -34.99
N GLY A 702 0.80 1.96 -34.54
CA GLY A 702 -0.65 1.73 -34.51
C GLY A 702 -1.39 2.75 -33.65
N ALA A 703 -0.86 3.10 -32.47
CA ALA A 703 -1.46 4.09 -31.60
C ALA A 703 -1.49 5.48 -32.25
N ARG A 704 -0.41 5.87 -32.92
CA ARG A 704 -0.36 7.13 -33.69
C ARG A 704 -1.43 7.16 -34.79
N ALA A 705 -1.51 6.09 -35.59
CA ALA A 705 -2.50 5.98 -36.65
C ALA A 705 -3.95 6.03 -36.13
N VAL A 706 -4.24 5.37 -35.00
CA VAL A 706 -5.56 5.41 -34.36
C VAL A 706 -5.88 6.82 -33.83
N GLY A 707 -4.89 7.53 -33.29
CA GLY A 707 -5.04 8.93 -32.87
C GLY A 707 -5.49 9.83 -34.02
N SER A 708 -4.75 9.82 -35.13
CA SER A 708 -5.08 10.60 -36.32
C SER A 708 -6.44 10.22 -36.91
N ALA A 709 -6.77 8.92 -36.95
CA ALA A 709 -8.06 8.45 -37.44
C ALA A 709 -9.24 8.85 -36.53
N ARG A 710 -9.02 9.03 -35.22
CA ARG A 710 -10.08 9.40 -34.27
C ARG A 710 -10.55 10.84 -34.45
N VAL A 711 -9.63 11.76 -34.72
CA VAL A 711 -9.90 13.21 -34.90
C VAL A 711 -9.89 13.62 -36.38
N SER A 712 -10.64 12.89 -37.21
CA SER A 712 -10.72 13.16 -38.65
C SER A 712 -11.32 14.53 -38.98
N ALA A 713 -10.83 15.12 -40.07
CA ALA A 713 -11.43 16.29 -40.71
C ALA A 713 -12.85 15.96 -41.26
N PRO A 714 -13.71 16.98 -41.47
CA PRO A 714 -15.11 16.78 -41.88
C PRO A 714 -15.28 15.84 -43.08
N GLU A 715 -14.48 16.02 -44.12
CA GLU A 715 -14.51 15.24 -45.36
C GLU A 715 -14.17 13.75 -45.18
N SER A 716 -13.47 13.41 -44.09
CA SER A 716 -13.04 12.04 -43.79
C SER A 716 -13.95 11.33 -42.77
N CYS A 717 -14.90 12.05 -42.16
CA CYS A 717 -15.75 11.52 -41.08
C CYS A 717 -16.60 10.33 -41.53
N ALA A 718 -17.21 10.38 -42.72
CA ALA A 718 -18.06 9.30 -43.22
C ALA A 718 -17.27 8.00 -43.48
N GLN A 719 -16.05 8.13 -44.01
CA GLN A 719 -15.16 6.98 -44.24
C GLN A 719 -14.70 6.36 -42.91
N ARG A 720 -14.35 7.21 -41.94
CA ARG A 720 -13.98 6.81 -40.58
C ARG A 720 -15.12 6.06 -39.89
N ASP A 721 -16.35 6.58 -39.94
CA ASP A 721 -17.53 5.93 -39.36
C ASP A 721 -17.79 4.56 -40.01
N LEU A 722 -17.73 4.47 -41.35
CA LEU A 722 -17.88 3.21 -42.07
C LEU A 722 -16.80 2.18 -41.69
N ALA A 723 -15.55 2.62 -41.52
CA ALA A 723 -14.45 1.76 -41.09
C ALA A 723 -14.66 1.23 -39.66
N VAL A 724 -15.12 2.09 -38.74
CA VAL A 724 -15.48 1.69 -37.36
C VAL A 724 -16.62 0.68 -37.37
N THR A 725 -17.71 0.95 -38.10
CA THR A 725 -18.85 0.02 -38.21
C THR A 725 -18.43 -1.34 -38.77
N ARG A 726 -17.61 -1.37 -39.83
CA ARG A 726 -17.08 -2.62 -40.41
C ARG A 726 -16.21 -3.38 -39.40
N SER A 727 -15.32 -2.68 -38.71
CA SER A 727 -14.47 -3.30 -37.68
C SER A 727 -15.30 -3.86 -36.52
N MET A 728 -16.37 -3.18 -36.10
CA MET A 728 -17.22 -3.63 -35.00
C MET A 728 -18.12 -4.81 -35.38
N ALA A 729 -18.49 -4.92 -36.66
CA ALA A 729 -19.22 -6.07 -37.19
C ALA A 729 -18.33 -7.31 -37.36
N ASP A 730 -17.02 -7.14 -37.58
CA ASP A 730 -16.06 -8.23 -37.70
C ASP A 730 -15.54 -8.70 -36.33
N ARG A 731 -16.35 -9.54 -35.65
CA ARG A 731 -15.97 -10.15 -34.38
C ARG A 731 -14.63 -10.89 -34.45
N ALA A 732 -14.39 -11.65 -35.52
CA ALA A 732 -13.18 -12.45 -35.67
C ALA A 732 -11.95 -11.56 -35.82
N GLY A 733 -12.03 -10.49 -36.60
CA GLY A 733 -10.99 -9.47 -36.71
C GLY A 733 -10.71 -8.74 -35.40
N LEU A 734 -11.77 -8.36 -34.65
CA LEU A 734 -11.61 -7.79 -33.30
C LEU A 734 -10.90 -8.77 -32.35
N GLN A 735 -11.31 -10.04 -32.37
CA GLN A 735 -10.70 -11.08 -31.56
C GLN A 735 -9.23 -11.28 -31.92
N ALA A 736 -8.88 -11.32 -33.21
CA ALA A 736 -7.51 -11.45 -33.68
C ALA A 736 -6.63 -10.27 -33.25
N LYS A 737 -7.18 -9.05 -33.27
CA LYS A 737 -6.50 -7.84 -32.77
C LYS A 737 -6.20 -7.95 -31.27
N PHE A 738 -7.16 -8.42 -30.47
CA PHE A 738 -6.93 -8.64 -29.05
C PHE A 738 -6.00 -9.82 -28.79
N ASP A 739 -6.05 -10.89 -29.58
CA ASP A 739 -5.13 -12.03 -29.47
C ASP A 739 -3.69 -11.57 -29.68
N PHE A 740 -3.44 -10.74 -30.69
CA PHE A 740 -2.13 -10.15 -30.94
C PHE A 740 -1.61 -9.32 -29.74
N THR A 741 -2.50 -8.63 -29.04
CA THR A 741 -2.13 -7.68 -27.97
C THR A 741 -2.07 -8.35 -26.58
N TYR A 742 -2.99 -9.26 -26.28
CA TYR A 742 -3.26 -9.73 -24.90
C TYR A 742 -2.78 -11.16 -24.62
N SER A 743 -2.40 -11.92 -25.64
CA SER A 743 -1.88 -13.29 -25.45
C SER A 743 -0.50 -13.31 -24.80
N ARG A 744 0.28 -12.22 -24.91
CA ARG A 744 1.58 -12.07 -24.25
C ARG A 744 1.42 -11.82 -22.74
N PRO A 745 2.44 -12.07 -21.91
CA PRO A 745 3.71 -12.69 -22.28
C PRO A 745 3.75 -14.23 -22.13
N PHE A 746 2.73 -14.84 -21.53
CA PHE A 746 2.51 -16.28 -21.38
C PHE A 746 1.02 -16.60 -21.33
#